data_AF-A0A3D1TDW2-F1
#
_entry.id   AF-A0A3D1TDW2-F1
#
_cell.length_a   1.000
_cell.length_b   1.000
_cell.length_c   1.000
_cell.angle_alpha   90.00
_cell.angle_beta   90.00
_cell.angle_gamma   90.00
#
_symmetry.space_group_name_H-M   'P 1'
#
loop_
_entity.id
_entity.type
_entity.pdbx_description
1 polymer ?
#
loop_
_entity_poly.entity_id
_entity_poly.type
_entity_poly.pdbx_seq_one_letter_code
_entity_poly.pdbx_strand_id
1 'polypeptide(L)'
;MCLQPVPPPTKGSCMKAFPSGFCLILLLTAAMPSMGLAAPPNDSFASPILIDGIPASETGSNLDATLEAGEPVPEDWAGYAQASVWFSWTASFSGPLRIDTLGSDFDTMLAVWTGSELNSLNLIAHNDDFDSYLSRLTLWVDDGVTYQIAVYGWDTGSGTVVLNLDQDTNSIISGTVMGPDGTTALQGIQVDVYRWSGTSEEWGNWDLWTSGQTGPEGHYIVAGLPEGEYRVGFWDPNKLYAEQFFENATEIRDATVIELPAEQTEVTGIDATLAFSSRITGTVTGPDGTTPLIDIEVTAYTMTEWDWDPVDSTTTDADGHYEILGLREGSYRVVFSDPGAVYIGEVYDNNIPAQPEYGTDIVVPAETTLTGIDASLAIGSTITGTVTGLDGTTPLADIWASAFLLTDLGREWMGDGITGTDGAYTISGLPAGSYVVEFWDDLGRYCPEYYDDAADLDSATEIEVPTGGNASGIDASLPLFSTITGTVTGPDGVTPLGEIVVWAYTWSDEDWDPAGRVLTGPDGTYEMGGLAAGNYRLQFVDWSGEYVNEVYDNRVSEPLEAGTDIVVPVEGLVTDIDASLTIASKISGRVTGSDGTTGLSNIYIVVERWTGQEWEWFDESSVDLDGTYQIGGLSGGTHYRVQFSDASGEIIPNEIEMLVPGQTVLTGVDVQMSTTSTITGCVTGPDGTTPLKSIFVFIERWNGVIWDYVGQAITKADGSYELTRLRPGVYKVFFRDDFYGEYVTETYVNPASPEGSPRIFVPIETVVTGIDASLALASKISGTVTGPDGTTPIQDVRVEAKTWTGQAWELVGTGFSGEDGAYTIGGLPAGTFRLHFSDMAGEYAFEVYDNVLDMEGGTDVIVPAATIVTGVDVSLDHGTNITGTVTGPDGTTPLAFVWVAVQRKNGQQWEQVGFTATYFDGIYNVGGLPPGTYRVEFRDGNDRLYAYQAYANASDLASATDIVVTEATTIAGIDASLGTASKISGMVTGPDGTTPLSGINAEVFKWNGTGWNYWGMDFMSSSSASGPDGTYTIDGLSAGTYRVVFADIRNHRYVPEFYDGAPDLESSADIVVSAETTVGGIDASLASRVWPEPASIIGISEVPGTPNEWELIFTGTAGAEYLLQEAASTAAPWTSVGLFQCEPGANTIQRQSSSPAQFWRLLINP
;
A
#
# COMPACT_ATOMS: atom_id res chain seq x y z
N MET A 1 -11.57 0.57 1.64
CA MET A 1 -10.99 0.87 0.30
C MET A 1 -11.95 1.79 -0.45
N CYS A 2 -11.68 3.10 -0.53
CA CYS A 2 -12.43 4.02 -1.37
C CYS A 2 -11.76 4.09 -2.75
N LEU A 3 -12.48 3.71 -3.79
CA LEU A 3 -12.07 3.81 -5.19
C LEU A 3 -11.93 5.29 -5.59
N GLN A 4 -10.73 5.68 -6.02
CA GLN A 4 -10.47 7.00 -6.60
C GLN A 4 -10.93 7.05 -8.07
N PRO A 5 -11.71 8.05 -8.51
CA PRO A 5 -11.96 8.26 -9.93
C PRO A 5 -10.78 8.99 -10.59
N VAL A 6 -10.21 8.34 -11.60
CA VAL A 6 -9.17 8.87 -12.50
C VAL A 6 -9.71 10.08 -13.30
N PRO A 7 -8.99 11.21 -13.39
CA PRO A 7 -9.43 12.38 -14.16
C PRO A 7 -9.18 12.20 -15.67
N PRO A 8 -10.09 12.66 -16.55
CA PRO A 8 -9.89 12.64 -18.00
C PRO A 8 -8.87 13.72 -18.46
N PRO A 9 -8.04 13.44 -19.48
CA PRO A 9 -7.05 14.38 -19.98
C PRO A 9 -7.68 15.54 -20.76
N THR A 10 -7.49 16.77 -20.26
CA THR A 10 -7.81 18.01 -20.97
C THR A 10 -6.77 18.29 -22.07
N LYS A 11 -7.22 18.41 -23.33
CA LYS A 11 -6.46 19.12 -24.39
C LYS A 11 -7.32 20.22 -25.00
N GLY A 12 -7.04 21.45 -24.61
CA GLY A 12 -7.49 22.65 -25.31
C GLY A 12 -6.38 23.26 -26.15
N SER A 13 -6.63 23.49 -27.44
CA SER A 13 -6.12 24.67 -28.17
C SER A 13 -6.90 24.92 -29.46
N CYS A 14 -7.90 25.80 -29.32
CA CYS A 14 -8.36 26.85 -30.22
C CYS A 14 -7.91 26.88 -31.69
N MET A 15 -8.90 26.89 -32.62
CA MET A 15 -8.93 27.86 -33.73
C MET A 15 -10.37 28.20 -34.18
N LYS A 16 -10.86 29.35 -33.67
CA LYS A 16 -11.74 30.38 -34.27
C LYS A 16 -12.96 29.97 -35.12
N ALA A 17 -14.15 30.18 -34.54
CA ALA A 17 -15.43 30.47 -35.19
C ALA A 17 -15.41 31.86 -35.90
N PHE A 18 -16.23 32.27 -36.89
CA PHE A 18 -17.69 32.26 -37.16
C PHE A 18 -17.91 32.88 -38.59
N PRO A 19 -19.13 33.10 -39.16
CA PRO A 19 -20.45 32.56 -38.81
C PRO A 19 -21.31 32.05 -40.00
N SER A 20 -22.35 31.34 -39.56
CA SER A 20 -23.60 30.93 -40.19
C SER A 20 -24.44 32.02 -40.89
N GLY A 21 -25.18 31.61 -41.93
CA GLY A 21 -26.32 32.33 -42.48
C GLY A 21 -27.36 31.38 -43.08
N PHE A 22 -28.43 31.11 -42.33
CA PHE A 22 -29.64 30.38 -42.75
C PHE A 22 -30.42 31.20 -43.80
N CYS A 23 -30.89 30.57 -44.89
CA CYS A 23 -32.11 31.00 -45.56
C CYS A 23 -32.81 29.84 -46.29
N LEU A 24 -34.13 29.83 -46.15
CA LEU A 24 -35.11 28.80 -46.44
C LEU A 24 -35.58 28.84 -47.93
N ILE A 25 -36.06 27.69 -48.44
CA ILE A 25 -37.22 27.49 -49.34
C ILE A 25 -37.01 26.72 -50.68
N LEU A 26 -37.73 25.59 -50.72
CA LEU A 26 -38.43 24.84 -51.79
C LEU A 26 -37.72 23.80 -52.69
N LEU A 27 -38.28 22.58 -52.58
CA LEU A 27 -38.16 21.40 -53.44
C LEU A 27 -38.28 21.66 -54.95
N LEU A 28 -37.46 20.94 -55.72
CA LEU A 28 -37.92 20.23 -56.92
C LEU A 28 -37.05 18.98 -57.16
N THR A 29 -37.71 17.84 -57.27
CA THR A 29 -37.19 16.50 -57.58
C THR A 29 -36.47 16.44 -58.93
N ALA A 30 -35.25 15.91 -58.95
CA ALA A 30 -34.68 15.25 -60.11
C ALA A 30 -33.91 14.01 -59.62
N ALA A 31 -34.44 12.82 -59.93
CA ALA A 31 -33.77 11.56 -59.71
C ALA A 31 -32.47 11.53 -60.52
N MET A 32 -31.34 11.47 -59.83
CA MET A 32 -30.09 10.96 -60.42
C MET A 32 -30.02 9.46 -60.13
N PRO A 33 -29.68 8.61 -61.10
CA PRO A 33 -29.47 7.20 -60.82
C PRO A 33 -28.26 7.06 -59.90
N SER A 34 -28.44 6.33 -58.80
CA SER A 34 -27.34 5.77 -58.02
C SER A 34 -26.47 4.93 -58.95
N MET A 35 -25.26 5.39 -59.28
CA MET A 35 -24.21 4.46 -59.68
C MET A 35 -23.83 3.73 -58.38
N GLY A 36 -24.36 2.52 -58.19
CA GLY A 36 -23.83 1.64 -57.15
C GLY A 36 -22.35 1.38 -57.47
N LEU A 37 -21.47 1.64 -56.51
CA LEU A 37 -20.14 1.04 -56.56
C LEU A 37 -20.35 -0.49 -56.60
N ALA A 38 -19.61 -1.17 -57.47
CA ALA A 38 -19.59 -2.62 -57.46
C ALA A 38 -18.80 -3.08 -56.23
N ALA A 39 -19.24 -4.18 -55.61
CA ALA A 39 -18.50 -4.90 -54.57
C ALA A 39 -17.02 -5.10 -54.98
N PRO A 40 -16.10 -5.19 -54.02
CA PRO A 40 -14.67 -5.28 -54.31
C PRO A 40 -14.34 -6.49 -55.20
N PRO A 41 -13.26 -6.42 -56.02
CA PRO A 41 -12.91 -7.50 -56.95
C PRO A 41 -12.70 -8.86 -56.30
N ASN A 42 -12.39 -8.88 -55.00
CA ASN A 42 -12.16 -10.06 -54.18
C ASN A 42 -13.24 -10.30 -53.11
N ASP A 43 -14.45 -9.78 -53.34
CA ASP A 43 -15.65 -10.12 -52.56
C ASP A 43 -15.93 -11.64 -52.56
N SER A 44 -15.70 -12.31 -53.70
CA SER A 44 -15.90 -13.76 -53.83
C SER A 44 -14.60 -14.56 -53.70
N PHE A 45 -14.65 -15.65 -52.92
CA PHE A 45 -13.60 -16.67 -52.78
C PHE A 45 -13.13 -17.23 -54.12
N ALA A 46 -14.00 -17.27 -55.14
CA ALA A 46 -13.64 -17.74 -56.48
C ALA A 46 -12.73 -16.76 -57.24
N SER A 47 -12.60 -15.52 -56.77
CA SER A 47 -11.80 -14.45 -57.38
C SER A 47 -10.91 -13.73 -56.35
N PRO A 48 -10.05 -14.45 -55.60
CA PRO A 48 -9.21 -13.83 -54.60
C PRO A 48 -8.13 -12.97 -55.27
N ILE A 49 -7.69 -11.91 -54.59
CA ILE A 49 -6.46 -11.21 -55.01
C ILE A 49 -5.28 -12.16 -54.78
N LEU A 50 -4.48 -12.39 -55.82
CA LEU A 50 -3.29 -13.24 -55.73
C LEU A 50 -2.10 -12.40 -55.24
N ILE A 51 -1.46 -12.84 -54.16
CA ILE A 51 -0.24 -12.22 -53.64
C ILE A 51 0.95 -13.00 -54.21
N ASP A 52 1.82 -12.30 -54.96
CA ASP A 52 2.99 -12.90 -55.62
C ASP A 52 4.28 -12.55 -54.85
N GLY A 53 4.62 -13.38 -53.87
CA GLY A 53 5.81 -13.24 -53.02
C GLY A 53 5.62 -12.29 -51.82
N ILE A 54 6.58 -12.31 -50.88
CA ILE A 54 6.62 -11.45 -49.68
C ILE A 54 8.03 -10.85 -49.48
N PRO A 55 8.21 -9.70 -48.80
CA PRO A 55 7.18 -8.89 -48.15
C PRO A 55 6.18 -8.29 -49.14
N ALA A 56 4.91 -8.25 -48.77
CA ALA A 56 3.81 -7.69 -49.55
C ALA A 56 2.91 -6.80 -48.68
N SER A 57 2.33 -5.77 -49.29
CA SER A 57 1.32 -4.90 -48.67
C SER A 57 0.27 -4.58 -49.72
N GLU A 58 -0.92 -5.16 -49.56
CA GLU A 58 -2.04 -5.01 -50.47
C GLU A 58 -3.07 -4.05 -49.87
N THR A 59 -3.52 -3.08 -50.66
CA THR A 59 -4.54 -2.11 -50.26
C THR A 59 -5.82 -2.32 -51.04
N GLY A 60 -6.95 -2.43 -50.34
CA GLY A 60 -8.27 -2.64 -50.91
C GLY A 60 -9.36 -1.98 -50.07
N SER A 61 -10.59 -2.49 -50.20
CA SER A 61 -11.73 -2.08 -49.37
C SER A 61 -12.69 -3.25 -49.26
N ASN A 62 -13.36 -3.38 -48.11
CA ASN A 62 -14.47 -4.31 -47.91
C ASN A 62 -15.85 -3.62 -48.01
N LEU A 63 -15.90 -2.35 -48.41
CA LEU A 63 -17.15 -1.62 -48.58
C LEU A 63 -18.02 -2.31 -49.64
N ASP A 64 -19.27 -2.62 -49.28
CA ASP A 64 -20.24 -3.38 -50.09
C ASP A 64 -19.83 -4.85 -50.38
N ALA A 65 -18.83 -5.41 -49.70
CA ALA A 65 -18.55 -6.85 -49.72
C ALA A 65 -19.62 -7.64 -48.94
N THR A 66 -19.78 -8.91 -49.27
CA THR A 66 -20.81 -9.81 -48.74
C THR A 66 -20.22 -11.15 -48.34
N LEU A 67 -20.72 -11.73 -47.26
CA LEU A 67 -20.42 -13.13 -46.93
C LEU A 67 -21.09 -14.07 -47.94
N GLU A 68 -20.31 -14.95 -48.55
CA GLU A 68 -20.83 -15.91 -49.52
C GLU A 68 -21.65 -17.02 -48.83
N ALA A 69 -22.67 -17.54 -49.52
CA ALA A 69 -23.46 -18.62 -48.97
C ALA A 69 -22.62 -19.90 -48.81
N GLY A 70 -22.39 -20.31 -47.56
CA GLY A 70 -21.55 -21.46 -47.23
C GLY A 70 -20.07 -21.12 -46.97
N GLU A 71 -19.75 -19.82 -46.88
CA GLU A 71 -18.47 -19.34 -46.39
C GLU A 71 -18.27 -19.74 -44.91
N PRO A 72 -17.16 -20.41 -44.56
CA PRO A 72 -16.83 -20.74 -43.19
C PRO A 72 -16.31 -19.50 -42.47
N VAL A 73 -16.74 -19.33 -41.22
CA VAL A 73 -16.20 -18.36 -40.26
C VAL A 73 -15.74 -19.13 -39.01
N PRO A 74 -14.72 -18.65 -38.28
CA PRO A 74 -14.39 -19.17 -36.95
C PRO A 74 -15.63 -19.22 -36.05
N GLU A 75 -15.72 -20.27 -35.22
CA GLU A 75 -16.95 -20.60 -34.48
C GLU A 75 -17.32 -19.52 -33.44
N ASP A 76 -16.30 -18.94 -32.81
CA ASP A 76 -16.34 -17.82 -31.88
C ASP A 76 -16.77 -16.49 -32.53
N TRP A 77 -16.73 -16.38 -33.86
CA TRP A 77 -17.09 -15.16 -34.60
C TRP A 77 -18.51 -15.18 -35.19
N ALA A 78 -19.27 -16.25 -34.93
CA ALA A 78 -20.57 -16.47 -35.54
C ALA A 78 -21.56 -15.33 -35.23
N GLY A 79 -21.97 -14.60 -36.27
CA GLY A 79 -22.91 -13.48 -36.18
C GLY A 79 -22.26 -12.09 -36.16
N TYR A 80 -20.95 -12.01 -35.93
CA TYR A 80 -20.18 -10.75 -35.88
C TYR A 80 -19.39 -10.51 -37.16
N ALA A 81 -18.74 -11.53 -37.73
CA ALA A 81 -17.98 -11.35 -38.97
C ALA A 81 -18.92 -10.95 -40.13
N GLN A 82 -18.59 -9.87 -40.84
CA GLN A 82 -19.30 -9.41 -42.05
C GLN A 82 -18.30 -8.93 -43.12
N ALA A 83 -18.78 -8.74 -44.35
CA ALA A 83 -18.04 -8.08 -45.44
C ALA A 83 -16.63 -8.65 -45.69
N SER A 84 -16.55 -9.96 -45.94
CA SER A 84 -15.31 -10.67 -46.25
C SER A 84 -14.68 -10.25 -47.57
N VAL A 85 -13.36 -10.10 -47.58
CA VAL A 85 -12.57 -10.00 -48.81
C VAL A 85 -11.42 -11.01 -48.82
N TRP A 86 -11.20 -11.66 -49.96
CA TRP A 86 -10.37 -12.85 -50.08
C TRP A 86 -9.02 -12.58 -50.78
N PHE A 87 -7.96 -13.17 -50.24
CA PHE A 87 -6.62 -13.17 -50.81
C PHE A 87 -6.09 -14.61 -50.88
N SER A 88 -5.21 -14.88 -51.83
CA SER A 88 -4.60 -16.19 -52.00
C SER A 88 -3.09 -16.04 -52.17
N TRP A 89 -2.34 -16.81 -51.41
CA TRP A 89 -0.88 -16.77 -51.40
C TRP A 89 -0.32 -18.19 -51.37
N THR A 90 0.70 -18.46 -52.19
CA THR A 90 1.42 -19.75 -52.15
C THR A 90 2.79 -19.53 -51.53
N ALA A 91 3.06 -20.24 -50.44
CA ALA A 91 4.32 -20.13 -49.72
C ALA A 91 5.51 -20.59 -50.59
N SER A 92 6.61 -19.84 -50.52
CA SER A 92 7.87 -20.12 -51.21
C SER A 92 8.99 -20.58 -50.28
N PHE A 93 8.64 -20.81 -49.01
CA PHE A 93 9.51 -21.28 -47.94
C PHE A 93 8.66 -22.05 -46.92
N SER A 94 9.33 -22.93 -46.16
CA SER A 94 8.79 -23.42 -44.89
C SER A 94 9.33 -22.56 -43.76
N GLY A 95 8.48 -22.00 -42.91
CA GLY A 95 8.88 -21.12 -41.81
C GLY A 95 7.76 -20.20 -41.32
N PRO A 96 8.03 -19.32 -40.35
CA PRO A 96 7.01 -18.42 -39.81
C PRO A 96 6.68 -17.27 -40.78
N LEU A 97 5.38 -17.05 -40.97
CA LEU A 97 4.78 -15.95 -41.72
C LEU A 97 4.06 -15.03 -40.74
N ARG A 98 4.35 -13.72 -40.81
CA ARG A 98 3.55 -12.69 -40.15
C ARG A 98 2.54 -12.11 -41.14
N ILE A 99 1.29 -12.01 -40.71
CA ILE A 99 0.19 -11.38 -41.45
C ILE A 99 -0.47 -10.35 -40.53
N ASP A 100 -0.67 -9.11 -40.98
CA ASP A 100 -1.42 -8.12 -40.20
C ASP A 100 -2.26 -7.19 -41.08
N THR A 101 -3.25 -6.56 -40.46
CA THR A 101 -4.12 -5.57 -41.10
C THR A 101 -3.75 -4.12 -40.75
N LEU A 102 -2.52 -3.90 -40.24
CA LEU A 102 -2.08 -2.60 -39.77
C LEU A 102 -2.10 -1.56 -40.90
N GLY A 103 -2.79 -0.45 -40.62
CA GLY A 103 -3.04 0.62 -41.59
C GLY A 103 -4.47 0.63 -42.15
N SER A 104 -5.30 -0.37 -41.82
CA SER A 104 -6.75 -0.31 -42.07
C SER A 104 -7.42 0.75 -41.18
N ASP A 105 -8.57 1.27 -41.61
CA ASP A 105 -9.29 2.38 -40.94
C ASP A 105 -10.58 1.95 -40.21
N PHE A 106 -10.76 0.64 -40.01
CA PHE A 106 -11.90 0.03 -39.35
C PHE A 106 -11.46 -1.19 -38.53
N ASP A 107 -12.36 -1.69 -37.69
CA ASP A 107 -12.18 -2.88 -36.86
C ASP A 107 -12.15 -4.16 -37.73
N THR A 108 -10.99 -4.79 -37.81
CA THR A 108 -10.75 -5.92 -38.74
C THR A 108 -10.80 -7.25 -38.00
N MET A 109 -11.23 -8.32 -38.69
CA MET A 109 -11.01 -9.69 -38.24
C MET A 109 -10.28 -10.47 -39.34
N LEU A 110 -9.21 -11.20 -39.01
CA LEU A 110 -8.29 -11.84 -39.96
C LEU A 110 -8.28 -13.36 -39.78
N ALA A 111 -8.57 -14.13 -40.82
CA ALA A 111 -8.50 -15.59 -40.79
C ALA A 111 -7.66 -16.17 -41.94
N VAL A 112 -6.92 -17.24 -41.65
CA VAL A 112 -6.07 -17.97 -42.61
C VAL A 112 -6.53 -19.42 -42.71
N TRP A 113 -6.68 -19.89 -43.94
CA TRP A 113 -7.24 -21.20 -44.26
C TRP A 113 -6.36 -21.96 -45.27
N THR A 114 -6.54 -23.28 -45.33
CA THR A 114 -6.07 -24.11 -46.45
C THR A 114 -7.24 -24.82 -47.14
N GLY A 115 -7.09 -25.11 -48.43
CA GLY A 115 -8.12 -25.76 -49.25
C GLY A 115 -8.44 -24.99 -50.53
N SER A 116 -9.24 -25.60 -51.41
CA SER A 116 -9.55 -25.07 -52.74
C SER A 116 -11.03 -24.86 -53.02
N GLU A 117 -11.92 -25.26 -52.11
CA GLU A 117 -13.37 -25.06 -52.21
C GLU A 117 -13.89 -24.43 -50.92
N LEU A 118 -14.65 -23.33 -51.05
CA LEU A 118 -15.14 -22.47 -49.97
C LEU A 118 -15.74 -23.27 -48.79
N ASN A 119 -16.61 -24.23 -49.10
CA ASN A 119 -17.38 -25.00 -48.13
C ASN A 119 -16.57 -26.12 -47.42
N SER A 120 -15.26 -26.21 -47.69
CA SER A 120 -14.38 -27.27 -47.20
C SER A 120 -12.99 -26.76 -46.80
N LEU A 121 -12.88 -25.46 -46.57
CA LEU A 121 -11.66 -24.85 -46.05
C LEU A 121 -11.37 -25.38 -44.64
N ASN A 122 -10.09 -25.61 -44.36
CA ASN A 122 -9.60 -25.95 -43.04
C ASN A 122 -8.96 -24.70 -42.43
N LEU A 123 -9.49 -24.27 -41.29
CA LEU A 123 -8.97 -23.13 -40.53
C LEU A 123 -7.56 -23.44 -40.02
N ILE A 124 -6.64 -22.51 -40.20
CA ILE A 124 -5.27 -22.61 -39.67
C ILE A 124 -5.11 -21.71 -38.44
N ALA A 125 -5.52 -20.45 -38.55
CA ALA A 125 -5.46 -19.47 -37.48
C ALA A 125 -6.39 -18.29 -37.77
N HIS A 126 -6.83 -17.60 -36.72
CA HIS A 126 -7.63 -16.38 -36.83
C HIS A 126 -7.35 -15.44 -35.66
N ASN A 127 -7.50 -14.13 -35.87
CA ASN A 127 -7.38 -13.09 -34.85
C ASN A 127 -8.26 -11.88 -35.21
N ASP A 128 -8.89 -11.25 -34.21
CA ASP A 128 -9.65 -10.00 -34.35
C ASP A 128 -8.79 -8.79 -33.95
N ASP A 129 -8.21 -8.77 -32.75
CA ASP A 129 -7.51 -7.60 -32.23
C ASP A 129 -6.01 -7.81 -31.95
N PHE A 130 -5.23 -6.74 -32.15
CA PHE A 130 -3.80 -6.68 -31.87
C PHE A 130 -3.38 -5.22 -31.57
N ASP A 131 -3.03 -4.93 -30.32
CA ASP A 131 -2.55 -3.62 -29.82
C ASP A 131 -3.38 -2.41 -30.31
N SER A 132 -4.67 -2.67 -30.60
CA SER A 132 -5.75 -1.80 -31.11
C SER A 132 -6.86 -2.69 -31.71
N TYR A 133 -7.83 -2.11 -32.43
CA TYR A 133 -8.90 -2.81 -33.18
C TYR A 133 -8.45 -3.44 -34.52
N LEU A 134 -7.16 -3.72 -34.70
CA LEU A 134 -6.60 -4.25 -35.96
C LEU A 134 -5.97 -5.60 -35.69
N SER A 135 -6.07 -6.54 -36.63
CA SER A 135 -5.65 -7.93 -36.41
C SER A 135 -4.18 -8.19 -36.82
N ARG A 136 -3.55 -9.15 -36.14
CA ARG A 136 -2.26 -9.73 -36.52
C ARG A 136 -2.18 -11.22 -36.19
N LEU A 137 -1.54 -11.99 -37.07
CA LEU A 137 -1.23 -13.40 -36.91
C LEU A 137 0.24 -13.68 -37.20
N THR A 138 0.83 -14.63 -36.48
CA THR A 138 2.09 -15.29 -36.87
C THR A 138 1.85 -16.79 -36.89
N LEU A 139 2.11 -17.46 -38.03
CA LEU A 139 1.88 -18.89 -38.21
C LEU A 139 3.00 -19.55 -39.00
N TRP A 140 3.23 -20.84 -38.78
CA TRP A 140 4.13 -21.63 -39.62
C TRP A 140 3.47 -21.96 -40.97
N VAL A 141 4.20 -21.77 -42.06
CA VAL A 141 3.76 -22.12 -43.41
C VAL A 141 4.70 -23.12 -44.05
N ASP A 142 4.17 -23.92 -44.98
CA ASP A 142 4.93 -24.97 -45.68
C ASP A 142 5.19 -24.61 -47.15
N ASP A 143 6.43 -24.79 -47.61
CA ASP A 143 6.83 -24.51 -48.99
C ASP A 143 5.91 -25.22 -50.01
N GLY A 144 5.35 -24.43 -50.93
CA GLY A 144 4.45 -24.89 -51.98
C GLY A 144 2.99 -25.07 -51.57
N VAL A 145 2.61 -24.81 -50.30
CA VAL A 145 1.21 -24.82 -49.86
C VAL A 145 0.54 -23.47 -50.16
N THR A 146 -0.70 -23.52 -50.64
CA THR A 146 -1.54 -22.34 -50.89
C THR A 146 -2.43 -22.07 -49.68
N TYR A 147 -2.33 -20.86 -49.14
CA TYR A 147 -3.13 -20.32 -48.05
C TYR A 147 -4.16 -19.33 -48.59
N GLN A 148 -5.39 -19.45 -48.10
CA GLN A 148 -6.49 -18.53 -48.40
C GLN A 148 -6.65 -17.61 -47.18
N ILE A 149 -6.60 -16.31 -47.39
CA ILE A 149 -6.61 -15.30 -46.31
C ILE A 149 -7.87 -14.47 -46.48
N ALA A 150 -8.67 -14.36 -45.43
CA ALA A 150 -9.88 -13.56 -45.41
C ALA A 150 -9.73 -12.43 -44.39
N VAL A 151 -10.10 -11.22 -44.81
CA VAL A 151 -10.26 -10.06 -43.91
C VAL A 151 -11.74 -9.72 -43.85
N TYR A 152 -12.30 -9.73 -42.65
CA TYR A 152 -13.67 -9.38 -42.32
C TYR A 152 -13.70 -8.05 -41.57
N GLY A 153 -14.89 -7.47 -41.43
CA GLY A 153 -15.15 -6.43 -40.44
C GLY A 153 -15.95 -6.97 -39.27
N TRP A 154 -15.67 -6.45 -38.07
CA TRP A 154 -16.48 -6.71 -36.88
C TRP A 154 -17.83 -6.01 -36.97
N ASP A 155 -18.92 -6.78 -36.90
CA ASP A 155 -20.32 -6.36 -36.98
C ASP A 155 -20.63 -5.50 -38.22
N THR A 156 -20.54 -4.17 -38.11
CA THR A 156 -20.77 -3.23 -39.23
C THR A 156 -19.50 -2.55 -39.74
N GLY A 157 -18.34 -2.96 -39.24
CA GLY A 157 -17.02 -2.44 -39.63
C GLY A 157 -16.77 -2.58 -41.12
N SER A 158 -16.53 -1.47 -41.80
CA SER A 158 -16.11 -1.46 -43.19
C SER A 158 -15.30 -0.22 -43.52
N GLY A 159 -14.38 -0.35 -44.48
CA GLY A 159 -13.46 0.72 -44.81
C GLY A 159 -12.36 0.31 -45.79
N THR A 160 -11.22 0.95 -45.65
CA THR A 160 -9.98 0.66 -46.36
C THR A 160 -9.29 -0.53 -45.71
N VAL A 161 -9.04 -1.58 -46.49
CA VAL A 161 -8.28 -2.76 -46.05
C VAL A 161 -6.83 -2.56 -46.43
N VAL A 162 -5.92 -2.72 -45.47
CA VAL A 162 -4.48 -2.88 -45.70
C VAL A 162 -4.09 -4.24 -45.17
N LEU A 163 -3.56 -5.13 -46.02
CA LEU A 163 -3.10 -6.47 -45.63
C LEU A 163 -1.60 -6.58 -45.89
N ASN A 164 -0.83 -6.82 -44.83
CA ASN A 164 0.63 -6.95 -44.89
C ASN A 164 1.02 -8.40 -44.64
N LEU A 165 1.88 -8.96 -45.50
CA LEU A 165 2.49 -10.28 -45.32
C LEU A 165 4.01 -10.13 -45.33
N ASP A 166 4.69 -10.67 -44.33
CA ASP A 166 6.15 -10.68 -44.27
C ASP A 166 6.66 -12.01 -43.68
N GLN A 167 7.86 -12.43 -44.09
CA GLN A 167 8.51 -13.56 -43.44
C GLN A 167 8.93 -13.08 -42.05
N ASP A 168 8.45 -13.75 -41.00
CA ASP A 168 8.87 -13.39 -39.65
C ASP A 168 10.31 -13.87 -39.45
N THR A 169 11.21 -12.97 -39.05
CA THR A 169 12.62 -13.31 -38.79
C THR A 169 12.89 -13.57 -37.31
N ASN A 170 11.88 -13.47 -36.46
CA ASN A 170 11.99 -13.72 -35.03
C ASN A 170 12.09 -15.24 -34.73
N SER A 171 12.56 -15.55 -33.52
CA SER A 171 12.72 -16.92 -33.03
C SER A 171 11.38 -17.57 -32.71
N ILE A 172 11.38 -18.90 -32.58
CA ILE A 172 10.19 -19.70 -32.27
C ILE A 172 10.48 -20.65 -31.10
N ILE A 173 9.46 -20.97 -30.33
CA ILE A 173 9.46 -22.01 -29.29
C ILE A 173 8.52 -23.14 -29.75
N SER A 174 8.98 -24.39 -29.66
CA SER A 174 8.16 -25.56 -30.04
C SER A 174 8.35 -26.75 -29.10
N GLY A 175 7.30 -27.58 -29.02
CA GLY A 175 7.26 -28.74 -28.13
C GLY A 175 6.04 -29.63 -28.35
N THR A 176 5.85 -30.57 -27.45
CA THR A 176 4.71 -31.50 -27.37
C THR A 176 4.05 -31.44 -26.01
N VAL A 177 2.72 -31.52 -25.99
CA VAL A 177 1.95 -31.69 -24.76
C VAL A 177 1.27 -33.05 -24.77
N MET A 178 1.56 -33.84 -23.73
CA MET A 178 1.05 -35.19 -23.54
C MET A 178 0.20 -35.25 -22.26
N GLY A 179 -0.73 -36.21 -22.21
CA GLY A 179 -1.54 -36.49 -21.03
C GLY A 179 -0.76 -37.28 -19.97
N PRO A 180 -1.38 -37.60 -18.82
CA PRO A 180 -0.70 -38.12 -17.63
C PRO A 180 0.04 -39.45 -17.84
N ASP A 181 -0.36 -40.22 -18.85
CA ASP A 181 0.29 -41.47 -19.24
C ASP A 181 1.62 -41.26 -19.99
N GLY A 182 1.96 -40.01 -20.33
CA GLY A 182 3.13 -39.62 -21.10
C GLY A 182 3.09 -40.05 -22.57
N THR A 183 1.95 -40.55 -23.06
CA THR A 183 1.82 -41.14 -24.41
C THR A 183 0.61 -40.66 -25.21
N THR A 184 -0.42 -40.14 -24.55
CA THR A 184 -1.61 -39.58 -25.20
C THR A 184 -1.35 -38.12 -25.56
N ALA A 185 -1.25 -37.81 -26.85
CA ALA A 185 -1.14 -36.43 -27.31
C ALA A 185 -2.40 -35.62 -26.97
N LEU A 186 -2.22 -34.42 -26.40
CA LEU A 186 -3.33 -33.53 -26.05
C LEU A 186 -3.50 -32.45 -27.11
N GLN A 187 -4.67 -32.39 -27.72
CA GLN A 187 -5.06 -31.38 -28.71
C GLN A 187 -5.81 -30.23 -28.04
N GLY A 188 -5.58 -29.00 -28.50
CA GLY A 188 -6.32 -27.82 -28.05
C GLY A 188 -5.86 -27.27 -26.70
N ILE A 189 -4.71 -27.70 -26.19
CA ILE A 189 -4.06 -27.08 -25.04
C ILE A 189 -3.52 -25.73 -25.47
N GLN A 190 -3.89 -24.68 -24.74
CA GLN A 190 -3.35 -23.35 -24.92
C GLN A 190 -1.94 -23.28 -24.33
N VAL A 191 -1.02 -22.69 -25.09
CA VAL A 191 0.39 -22.55 -24.73
C VAL A 191 0.74 -21.07 -24.71
N ASP A 192 0.87 -20.52 -23.52
CA ASP A 192 1.12 -19.10 -23.30
C ASP A 192 2.62 -18.85 -23.10
N VAL A 193 3.16 -17.85 -23.79
CA VAL A 193 4.57 -17.47 -23.70
C VAL A 193 4.66 -16.08 -23.10
N TYR A 194 5.38 -15.96 -21.99
CA TYR A 194 5.54 -14.74 -21.22
C TYR A 194 6.95 -14.19 -21.36
N ARG A 195 7.08 -12.86 -21.40
CA ARG A 195 8.36 -12.15 -21.54
C ARG A 195 8.65 -11.32 -20.29
N TRP A 196 9.91 -11.27 -19.90
CA TRP A 196 10.38 -10.44 -18.79
C TRP A 196 10.28 -8.93 -19.11
N SER A 197 9.71 -8.14 -18.19
CA SER A 197 9.47 -6.69 -18.37
C SER A 197 10.49 -5.77 -17.67
N GLY A 198 11.39 -6.30 -16.82
CA GLY A 198 12.57 -5.58 -16.33
C GLY A 198 12.38 -4.64 -15.13
N THR A 199 11.21 -4.64 -14.46
CA THR A 199 10.92 -3.75 -13.32
C THR A 199 10.84 -4.54 -12.00
N SER A 200 11.98 -4.64 -11.30
CA SER A 200 12.17 -5.24 -9.95
C SER A 200 11.92 -6.76 -9.82
N GLU A 201 12.78 -7.44 -9.05
CA GLU A 201 12.67 -8.88 -8.75
C GLU A 201 11.60 -9.21 -7.68
N GLU A 202 11.03 -8.20 -7.00
CA GLU A 202 10.07 -8.40 -5.90
C GLU A 202 8.67 -8.86 -6.35
N TRP A 203 8.31 -8.75 -7.64
CA TRP A 203 6.94 -9.05 -8.11
C TRP A 203 6.84 -9.86 -9.40
N GLY A 204 7.89 -10.56 -9.84
CA GLY A 204 7.78 -11.57 -10.91
C GLY A 204 7.00 -11.14 -12.17
N ASN A 205 7.19 -9.92 -12.66
CA ASN A 205 6.39 -9.40 -13.79
C ASN A 205 6.83 -10.02 -15.13
N TRP A 206 6.17 -11.13 -15.46
CA TRP A 206 6.23 -11.82 -16.74
C TRP A 206 4.96 -11.50 -17.53
N ASP A 207 5.09 -10.64 -18.54
CA ASP A 207 3.94 -10.21 -19.34
C ASP A 207 3.62 -11.25 -20.40
N LEU A 208 2.34 -11.61 -20.56
CA LEU A 208 1.90 -12.48 -21.65
C LEU A 208 2.27 -11.83 -22.99
N TRP A 209 3.17 -12.45 -23.74
CA TRP A 209 3.65 -11.92 -25.01
C TRP A 209 2.78 -12.41 -26.17
N THR A 210 2.55 -13.72 -26.22
CA THR A 210 1.73 -14.36 -27.26
C THR A 210 1.38 -15.79 -26.83
N SER A 211 0.42 -16.40 -27.52
CA SER A 211 -0.02 -17.76 -27.25
C SER A 211 -0.07 -18.62 -28.53
N GLY A 212 -0.06 -19.93 -28.35
CA GLY A 212 -0.31 -20.92 -29.39
C GLY A 212 -1.23 -22.03 -28.87
N GLN A 213 -1.53 -23.01 -29.72
CA GLN A 213 -2.32 -24.18 -29.32
C GLN A 213 -1.69 -25.47 -29.84
N THR A 214 -1.94 -26.57 -29.13
CA THR A 214 -1.49 -27.89 -29.57
C THR A 214 -2.38 -28.48 -30.66
N GLY A 215 -1.75 -29.05 -31.69
CA GLY A 215 -2.42 -29.78 -32.76
C GLY A 215 -2.85 -31.21 -32.34
N PRO A 216 -3.42 -32.00 -33.28
CA PRO A 216 -3.89 -33.37 -33.03
C PRO A 216 -2.83 -34.35 -32.53
N GLU A 217 -1.55 -34.05 -32.77
CA GLU A 217 -0.41 -34.84 -32.32
C GLU A 217 0.25 -34.26 -31.05
N GLY A 218 -0.37 -33.28 -30.39
CA GLY A 218 0.15 -32.63 -29.18
C GLY A 218 1.24 -31.60 -29.47
N HIS A 219 1.70 -31.51 -30.71
CA HIS A 219 2.70 -30.54 -31.16
C HIS A 219 2.16 -29.12 -31.14
N TYR A 220 2.95 -28.18 -30.63
CA TYR A 220 2.69 -26.76 -30.72
C TYR A 220 3.91 -26.00 -31.22
N ILE A 221 3.67 -24.83 -31.81
CA ILE A 221 4.70 -23.86 -32.18
C ILE A 221 4.17 -22.48 -31.77
N VAL A 222 4.99 -21.72 -31.04
CA VAL A 222 4.76 -20.32 -30.74
C VAL A 222 5.86 -19.50 -31.43
N ALA A 223 5.46 -18.60 -32.32
CA ALA A 223 6.38 -17.87 -33.19
C ALA A 223 6.33 -16.36 -32.95
N GLY A 224 7.24 -15.60 -33.56
CA GLY A 224 7.26 -14.13 -33.44
C GLY A 224 7.89 -13.65 -32.14
N LEU A 225 8.86 -14.39 -31.61
CA LEU A 225 9.51 -14.10 -30.33
C LEU A 225 10.86 -13.40 -30.57
N PRO A 226 11.00 -12.09 -30.22
CA PRO A 226 12.28 -11.38 -30.23
C PRO A 226 13.34 -12.04 -29.36
N GLU A 227 14.57 -11.51 -29.41
CA GLU A 227 15.59 -11.90 -28.43
C GLU A 227 15.17 -11.51 -27.00
N GLY A 228 15.46 -12.40 -26.05
CA GLY A 228 15.17 -12.18 -24.64
C GLY A 228 14.88 -13.45 -23.86
N GLU A 229 14.49 -13.22 -22.61
CA GLU A 229 14.13 -14.26 -21.64
C GLU A 229 12.61 -14.48 -21.66
N TYR A 230 12.21 -15.76 -21.77
CA TYR A 230 10.82 -16.18 -21.87
C TYR A 230 10.49 -17.30 -20.88
N ARG A 231 9.20 -17.42 -20.53
CA ARG A 231 8.63 -18.55 -19.79
C ARG A 231 7.37 -19.06 -20.49
N VAL A 232 7.02 -20.33 -20.28
CA VAL A 232 5.93 -20.99 -21.00
C VAL A 232 4.96 -21.64 -20.02
N GLY A 233 3.67 -21.35 -20.18
CA GLY A 233 2.54 -21.95 -19.45
C GLY A 233 1.66 -22.80 -20.37
N PHE A 234 1.03 -23.82 -19.81
CA PHE A 234 0.17 -24.77 -20.50
C PHE A 234 -1.19 -24.82 -19.79
N TRP A 235 -2.25 -24.52 -20.54
CA TRP A 235 -3.60 -24.35 -20.02
C TRP A 235 -4.58 -25.20 -20.82
N ASP A 236 -5.43 -25.98 -20.15
CA ASP A 236 -6.52 -26.71 -20.80
C ASP A 236 -7.82 -25.89 -20.69
N PRO A 237 -8.36 -25.35 -21.79
CA PRO A 237 -9.62 -24.60 -21.76
C PRO A 237 -10.81 -25.41 -21.22
N ASN A 238 -10.73 -26.75 -21.20
CA ASN A 238 -11.77 -27.63 -20.67
C ASN A 238 -11.55 -28.01 -19.20
N LYS A 239 -10.47 -27.54 -18.57
CA LYS A 239 -10.10 -27.79 -17.16
C LYS A 239 -10.04 -29.28 -16.77
N LEU A 240 -9.83 -30.18 -17.73
CA LEU A 240 -9.67 -31.61 -17.49
C LEU A 240 -8.26 -31.92 -16.98
N TYR A 241 -7.28 -31.15 -17.43
CA TYR A 241 -5.89 -31.25 -17.01
C TYR A 241 -5.49 -30.06 -16.13
N ALA A 242 -4.62 -30.30 -15.16
CA ALA A 242 -4.08 -29.26 -14.32
C ALA A 242 -3.16 -28.35 -15.14
N GLU A 243 -3.31 -27.04 -14.94
CA GLU A 243 -2.42 -26.04 -15.51
C GLU A 243 -1.01 -26.28 -15.00
N GLN A 244 0.01 -26.01 -15.81
CA GLN A 244 1.40 -26.07 -15.39
C GLN A 244 2.28 -25.14 -16.24
N PHE A 245 3.47 -24.85 -15.74
CA PHE A 245 4.51 -24.16 -16.48
C PHE A 245 5.67 -25.11 -16.82
N PHE A 246 6.53 -24.68 -17.73
CA PHE A 246 7.64 -25.49 -18.23
C PHE A 246 8.52 -26.06 -17.11
N GLU A 247 8.96 -27.32 -17.29
CA GLU A 247 9.62 -28.18 -16.29
C GLU A 247 8.79 -28.51 -15.04
N ASN A 248 7.46 -28.61 -15.18
CA ASN A 248 6.51 -28.94 -14.11
C ASN A 248 6.43 -27.91 -12.99
N ALA A 249 6.80 -26.66 -13.27
CA ALA A 249 6.60 -25.57 -12.33
C ALA A 249 5.10 -25.29 -12.15
N THR A 250 4.68 -25.05 -10.91
CA THR A 250 3.29 -24.71 -10.57
C THR A 250 3.02 -23.22 -10.73
N GLU A 251 4.05 -22.38 -10.60
CA GLU A 251 3.93 -20.94 -10.76
C GLU A 251 4.86 -20.43 -11.85
N ILE A 252 4.44 -19.34 -12.49
CA ILE A 252 5.24 -18.66 -13.51
C ILE A 252 6.59 -18.21 -12.94
N ARG A 253 6.66 -17.87 -11.65
CA ARG A 253 7.90 -17.40 -11.01
C ARG A 253 8.98 -18.49 -10.94
N ASP A 254 8.58 -19.76 -10.88
CA ASP A 254 9.46 -20.93 -10.74
C ASP A 254 9.75 -21.63 -12.06
N ALA A 255 9.03 -21.26 -13.13
CA ALA A 255 9.24 -21.86 -14.44
C ALA A 255 10.65 -21.61 -14.97
N THR A 256 11.23 -22.62 -15.61
CA THR A 256 12.57 -22.52 -16.19
C THR A 256 12.59 -21.46 -17.29
N VAL A 257 13.55 -20.53 -17.21
CA VAL A 257 13.73 -19.45 -18.19
C VAL A 257 14.26 -20.03 -19.50
N ILE A 258 13.61 -19.64 -20.60
CA ILE A 258 13.98 -19.98 -21.97
C ILE A 258 14.66 -18.76 -22.61
N GLU A 259 15.93 -18.91 -22.93
CA GLU A 259 16.76 -17.88 -23.55
C GLU A 259 16.65 -17.95 -25.07
N LEU A 260 16.11 -16.90 -25.69
CA LEU A 260 16.09 -16.76 -27.15
C LEU A 260 17.22 -15.82 -27.62
N PRO A 261 18.20 -16.31 -28.40
CA PRO A 261 19.32 -15.49 -28.86
C PRO A 261 18.92 -14.51 -29.99
N ALA A 262 19.79 -13.52 -30.24
CA ALA A 262 19.68 -12.52 -31.32
C ALA A 262 19.55 -13.08 -32.74
N GLU A 263 19.93 -14.34 -32.95
CA GLU A 263 19.87 -15.02 -34.25
C GLU A 263 18.62 -15.90 -34.32
N GLN A 264 17.95 -15.89 -35.49
CA GLN A 264 16.76 -16.71 -35.75
C GLN A 264 17.03 -18.18 -35.41
N THR A 265 16.39 -18.67 -34.35
CA THR A 265 16.54 -20.03 -33.87
C THR A 265 15.19 -20.62 -33.49
N GLU A 266 15.05 -21.91 -33.76
CA GLU A 266 13.97 -22.71 -33.20
C GLU A 266 14.49 -23.34 -31.90
N VAL A 267 13.86 -23.01 -30.78
CA VAL A 267 14.09 -23.69 -29.50
C VAL A 267 13.04 -24.78 -29.34
N THR A 268 13.47 -26.00 -29.64
CA THR A 268 12.66 -27.22 -29.54
C THR A 268 12.81 -27.90 -28.17
N GLY A 269 11.91 -28.83 -27.85
CA GLY A 269 12.01 -29.68 -26.66
C GLY A 269 11.40 -29.04 -25.41
N ILE A 270 10.56 -28.02 -25.62
CA ILE A 270 9.76 -27.41 -24.55
C ILE A 270 8.52 -28.29 -24.37
N ASP A 271 8.73 -29.53 -23.93
CA ASP A 271 7.68 -30.54 -23.80
C ASP A 271 7.00 -30.47 -22.43
N ALA A 272 5.74 -30.89 -22.37
CA ALA A 272 4.93 -30.91 -21.15
C ALA A 272 4.11 -32.20 -21.05
N THR A 273 3.97 -32.74 -19.84
CA THR A 273 3.05 -33.84 -19.54
C THR A 273 2.06 -33.34 -18.49
N LEU A 274 0.79 -33.14 -18.87
CA LEU A 274 -0.20 -32.57 -17.94
C LEU A 274 -0.85 -33.67 -17.10
N ALA A 275 -0.89 -33.47 -15.78
CA ALA A 275 -1.65 -34.31 -14.85
C ALA A 275 -3.16 -34.05 -14.99
N PHE A 276 -4.01 -34.97 -14.52
CA PHE A 276 -5.44 -34.68 -14.40
C PHE A 276 -5.67 -33.61 -13.32
N SER A 277 -6.62 -32.70 -13.56
CA SER A 277 -7.07 -31.79 -12.51
C SER A 277 -7.81 -32.55 -11.40
N SER A 278 -7.65 -32.07 -10.17
CA SER A 278 -8.50 -32.45 -9.06
C SER A 278 -9.84 -31.74 -9.14
N ARG A 279 -10.84 -32.28 -8.44
CA ARG A 279 -12.22 -31.81 -8.50
C ARG A 279 -12.86 -31.85 -7.12
N ILE A 280 -13.76 -30.90 -6.86
CA ILE A 280 -14.64 -30.92 -5.69
C ILE A 280 -16.08 -31.10 -6.19
N THR A 281 -16.82 -32.03 -5.58
CA THR A 281 -18.24 -32.23 -5.87
C THR A 281 -19.07 -32.37 -4.61
N GLY A 282 -20.33 -31.97 -4.71
CA GLY A 282 -21.28 -32.03 -3.62
C GLY A 282 -22.71 -31.74 -4.05
N THR A 283 -23.55 -31.56 -3.04
CA THR A 283 -24.96 -31.19 -3.17
C THR A 283 -25.29 -30.00 -2.29
N VAL A 284 -26.12 -29.10 -2.80
CA VAL A 284 -26.70 -28.01 -2.02
C VAL A 284 -28.19 -28.25 -1.87
N THR A 285 -28.65 -28.22 -0.62
CA THR A 285 -30.06 -28.39 -0.26
C THR A 285 -30.57 -27.21 0.55
N GLY A 286 -31.90 -27.06 0.63
CA GLY A 286 -32.55 -26.08 1.48
C GLY A 286 -32.58 -26.51 2.95
N PRO A 287 -33.24 -25.75 3.84
CA PRO A 287 -33.12 -25.89 5.30
C PRO A 287 -33.64 -27.22 5.87
N ASP A 288 -34.39 -27.99 5.07
CA ASP A 288 -34.85 -29.32 5.45
C ASP A 288 -33.79 -30.42 5.23
N GLY A 289 -32.64 -30.05 4.65
CA GLY A 289 -31.53 -30.94 4.29
C GLY A 289 -31.86 -31.94 3.19
N THR A 290 -32.95 -31.74 2.45
CA THR A 290 -33.45 -32.71 1.45
C THR A 290 -33.97 -32.10 0.16
N THR A 291 -34.41 -30.85 0.17
CA THR A 291 -34.89 -30.15 -1.03
C THR A 291 -33.68 -29.61 -1.79
N PRO A 292 -33.36 -30.10 -3.00
CA PRO A 292 -32.22 -29.59 -3.77
C PRO A 292 -32.45 -28.15 -4.21
N LEU A 293 -31.38 -27.35 -4.17
CA LEU A 293 -31.38 -25.96 -4.62
C LEU A 293 -30.65 -25.85 -5.97
N ILE A 294 -31.28 -25.17 -6.93
CA ILE A 294 -30.71 -24.87 -8.24
C ILE A 294 -30.16 -23.45 -8.26
N ASP A 295 -29.17 -23.18 -9.10
CA ASP A 295 -28.59 -21.84 -9.32
C ASP A 295 -27.87 -21.23 -8.10
N ILE A 296 -27.47 -22.06 -7.12
CA ILE A 296 -26.53 -21.65 -6.07
C ILE A 296 -25.12 -21.62 -6.66
N GLU A 297 -24.44 -20.49 -6.52
CA GLU A 297 -23.04 -20.33 -6.90
C GLU A 297 -22.14 -20.98 -5.86
N VAL A 298 -21.18 -21.77 -6.33
CA VAL A 298 -20.21 -22.48 -5.48
C VAL A 298 -18.80 -22.18 -5.97
N THR A 299 -17.99 -21.55 -5.11
CA THR A 299 -16.66 -21.04 -5.46
C THR A 299 -15.60 -21.63 -4.55
N ALA A 300 -14.50 -22.11 -5.13
CA ALA A 300 -13.32 -22.57 -4.38
C ALA A 300 -12.28 -21.45 -4.30
N TYR A 301 -11.78 -21.18 -3.11
CA TYR A 301 -10.75 -20.19 -2.80
C TYR A 301 -9.48 -20.86 -2.30
N THR A 302 -8.33 -20.26 -2.60
CA THR A 302 -7.02 -20.65 -2.04
C THR A 302 -6.38 -19.45 -1.36
N MET A 303 -5.63 -19.70 -0.29
CA MET A 303 -4.87 -18.64 0.38
C MET A 303 -3.62 -18.31 -0.45
N THR A 304 -3.42 -17.03 -0.76
CA THR A 304 -2.15 -16.50 -1.27
C THR A 304 -1.42 -15.73 -0.16
N GLU A 305 -0.30 -15.08 -0.47
CA GLU A 305 0.56 -14.44 0.54
C GLU A 305 -0.17 -13.34 1.35
N TRP A 306 -1.27 -12.79 0.81
CA TRP A 306 -1.96 -11.65 1.41
C TRP A 306 -3.49 -11.75 1.44
N ASP A 307 -4.14 -12.68 0.71
CA ASP A 307 -5.61 -12.75 0.63
C ASP A 307 -6.13 -14.14 0.14
N TRP A 308 -7.45 -14.35 0.20
CA TRP A 308 -8.14 -15.50 -0.39
C TRP A 308 -8.54 -15.22 -1.83
N ASP A 309 -7.85 -15.85 -2.78
CA ASP A 309 -8.16 -15.70 -4.20
C ASP A 309 -9.11 -16.79 -4.70
N PRO A 310 -10.16 -16.43 -5.48
CA PRO A 310 -11.04 -17.40 -6.11
C PRO A 310 -10.29 -18.15 -7.22
N VAL A 311 -10.32 -19.48 -7.16
CA VAL A 311 -9.66 -20.36 -8.13
C VAL A 311 -10.61 -20.75 -9.25
N ASP A 312 -11.82 -21.18 -8.90
CA ASP A 312 -12.89 -21.48 -9.86
C ASP A 312 -14.27 -21.46 -9.22
N SER A 313 -15.31 -21.26 -10.02
CA SER A 313 -16.71 -21.29 -9.58
C SER A 313 -17.62 -22.09 -10.51
N THR A 314 -18.74 -22.55 -9.97
CA THR A 314 -19.79 -23.30 -10.69
C THR A 314 -21.16 -22.98 -10.12
N THR A 315 -22.23 -23.48 -10.74
CA THR A 315 -23.60 -23.37 -10.21
C THR A 315 -24.24 -24.74 -10.04
N THR A 316 -25.06 -24.89 -9.02
CA THR A 316 -25.79 -26.14 -8.76
C THR A 316 -26.87 -26.40 -9.81
N ASP A 317 -27.00 -27.63 -10.26
CA ASP A 317 -28.03 -28.06 -11.20
C ASP A 317 -29.42 -28.25 -10.55
N ALA A 318 -30.41 -28.70 -11.32
CA ALA A 318 -31.79 -28.90 -10.85
C ALA A 318 -31.95 -29.96 -9.75
N ASP A 319 -30.96 -30.84 -9.58
CA ASP A 319 -30.89 -31.85 -8.53
C ASP A 319 -29.98 -31.40 -7.37
N GLY A 320 -29.52 -30.14 -7.40
CA GLY A 320 -28.66 -29.51 -6.39
C GLY A 320 -27.19 -29.92 -6.48
N HIS A 321 -26.79 -30.63 -7.52
CA HIS A 321 -25.43 -31.11 -7.69
C HIS A 321 -24.52 -30.03 -8.26
N TYR A 322 -23.28 -29.97 -7.78
CA TYR A 322 -22.25 -29.12 -8.34
C TYR A 322 -20.92 -29.87 -8.52
N GLU A 323 -20.11 -29.39 -9.45
CA GLU A 323 -18.75 -29.89 -9.71
C GLU A 323 -17.84 -28.70 -10.05
N ILE A 324 -16.79 -28.51 -9.24
CA ILE A 324 -15.69 -27.56 -9.48
C ILE A 324 -14.53 -28.33 -10.11
N LEU A 325 -14.03 -27.82 -11.24
CA LEU A 325 -12.98 -28.44 -12.05
C LEU A 325 -11.67 -27.65 -11.94
N GLY A 326 -10.60 -28.17 -12.56
CA GLY A 326 -9.34 -27.42 -12.71
C GLY A 326 -8.51 -27.26 -11.43
N LEU A 327 -8.86 -27.92 -10.32
CA LEU A 327 -8.16 -27.73 -9.04
C LEU A 327 -6.83 -28.49 -9.04
N ARG A 328 -5.86 -27.98 -8.29
CA ARG A 328 -4.58 -28.67 -8.01
C ARG A 328 -4.64 -29.35 -6.65
N GLU A 329 -3.57 -30.05 -6.29
CA GLU A 329 -3.41 -30.44 -4.89
C GLU A 329 -3.16 -29.21 -4.02
N GLY A 330 -3.81 -29.12 -2.86
CA GLY A 330 -3.72 -27.95 -2.00
C GLY A 330 -4.84 -27.84 -0.98
N SER A 331 -4.79 -26.78 -0.18
CA SER A 331 -5.84 -26.43 0.77
C SER A 331 -6.78 -25.40 0.15
N TYR A 332 -8.08 -25.67 0.17
CA TYR A 332 -9.10 -24.82 -0.41
C TYR A 332 -10.21 -24.52 0.61
N ARG A 333 -10.89 -23.40 0.43
CA ARG A 333 -12.18 -23.11 1.10
C ARG A 333 -13.28 -23.01 0.06
N VAL A 334 -14.47 -23.53 0.37
CA VAL A 334 -15.58 -23.56 -0.59
C VAL A 334 -16.73 -22.72 -0.05
N VAL A 335 -17.10 -21.68 -0.81
CA VAL A 335 -18.17 -20.73 -0.48
C VAL A 335 -19.40 -21.05 -1.33
N PHE A 336 -20.58 -21.02 -0.71
CA PHE A 336 -21.89 -21.20 -1.31
C PHE A 336 -22.67 -19.89 -1.21
N SER A 337 -23.07 -19.33 -2.34
CA SER A 337 -23.78 -18.06 -2.43
C SER A 337 -25.06 -18.22 -3.23
N ASP A 338 -26.16 -17.60 -2.78
CA ASP A 338 -27.43 -17.56 -3.51
C ASP A 338 -27.61 -16.19 -4.20
N PRO A 339 -27.38 -16.08 -5.52
CA PRO A 339 -27.61 -14.84 -6.25
C PRO A 339 -29.05 -14.34 -6.17
N GLY A 340 -30.02 -15.22 -5.87
CA GLY A 340 -31.42 -14.88 -5.67
C GLY A 340 -31.73 -14.28 -4.30
N ALA A 341 -30.78 -14.29 -3.36
CA ALA A 341 -30.91 -13.82 -1.98
C ALA A 341 -32.14 -14.38 -1.23
N VAL A 342 -32.56 -15.61 -1.57
CA VAL A 342 -33.62 -16.34 -0.87
C VAL A 342 -33.04 -17.10 0.32
N TYR A 343 -31.85 -17.66 0.15
CA TYR A 343 -31.10 -18.40 1.14
C TYR A 343 -29.88 -17.61 1.62
N ILE A 344 -29.42 -17.92 2.83
CA ILE A 344 -28.21 -17.36 3.41
C ILE A 344 -27.02 -18.10 2.78
N GLY A 345 -26.08 -17.37 2.19
CA GLY A 345 -24.82 -17.95 1.75
C GLY A 345 -23.97 -18.38 2.95
N GLU A 346 -23.14 -19.40 2.76
CA GLU A 346 -22.25 -19.93 3.80
C GLU A 346 -20.93 -20.40 3.18
N VAL A 347 -19.89 -20.51 4.01
CA VAL A 347 -18.71 -21.31 3.69
C VAL A 347 -18.94 -22.73 4.22
N TYR A 348 -18.35 -23.71 3.53
CA TYR A 348 -18.45 -25.12 3.89
C TYR A 348 -18.32 -25.37 5.40
N ASP A 349 -19.13 -26.31 5.88
CA ASP A 349 -19.34 -26.65 7.30
C ASP A 349 -20.15 -25.61 8.12
N ASN A 350 -21.14 -24.96 7.48
CA ASN A 350 -22.11 -24.02 8.09
C ASN A 350 -21.48 -22.75 8.69
N ASN A 351 -20.43 -22.22 8.07
CA ASN A 351 -19.79 -20.98 8.51
C ASN A 351 -20.43 -19.77 7.80
N ILE A 352 -20.88 -18.78 8.56
CA ILE A 352 -21.53 -17.56 8.04
C ILE A 352 -20.78 -16.36 8.64
N PRO A 353 -20.45 -15.32 7.86
CA PRO A 353 -20.92 -15.03 6.50
C PRO A 353 -20.21 -15.83 5.38
N ALA A 354 -20.77 -15.78 4.17
CA ALA A 354 -20.28 -16.45 2.95
C ALA A 354 -18.98 -15.81 2.41
N GLN A 355 -17.98 -15.66 3.26
CA GLN A 355 -16.70 -15.03 2.93
C GLN A 355 -15.58 -16.02 3.31
N PRO A 356 -14.59 -16.28 2.43
CA PRO A 356 -13.64 -17.37 2.60
C PRO A 356 -12.81 -17.27 3.89
N GLU A 357 -12.64 -16.09 4.47
CA GLU A 357 -11.92 -15.84 5.73
C GLU A 357 -12.54 -16.61 6.91
N TYR A 358 -13.85 -16.87 6.86
CA TYR A 358 -14.59 -17.59 7.90
C TYR A 358 -14.66 -19.11 7.69
N GLY A 359 -14.07 -19.63 6.60
CA GLY A 359 -14.12 -21.05 6.26
C GLY A 359 -13.08 -21.93 6.96
N THR A 360 -13.24 -23.25 6.79
CA THR A 360 -12.23 -24.25 7.17
C THR A 360 -11.52 -24.80 5.94
N ASP A 361 -10.21 -25.01 6.04
CA ASP A 361 -9.40 -25.55 4.94
C ASP A 361 -9.76 -27.01 4.62
N ILE A 362 -9.97 -27.28 3.34
CA ILE A 362 -10.22 -28.59 2.75
C ILE A 362 -8.98 -29.00 1.96
N VAL A 363 -8.31 -30.07 2.38
CA VAL A 363 -7.17 -30.62 1.65
C VAL A 363 -7.67 -31.43 0.45
N VAL A 364 -7.36 -30.96 -0.75
CA VAL A 364 -7.65 -31.63 -2.02
C VAL A 364 -6.38 -32.36 -2.47
N PRO A 365 -6.37 -33.70 -2.57
CA PRO A 365 -5.23 -34.46 -3.10
C PRO A 365 -5.12 -34.37 -4.63
N ALA A 366 -3.91 -34.55 -5.19
CA ALA A 366 -3.68 -34.56 -6.64
C ALA A 366 -4.46 -35.67 -7.36
N GLU A 367 -4.97 -35.35 -8.55
CA GLU A 367 -5.70 -36.26 -9.46
C GLU A 367 -6.91 -36.97 -8.82
N THR A 368 -7.59 -36.31 -7.88
CA THR A 368 -8.75 -36.89 -7.18
C THR A 368 -10.03 -36.10 -7.37
N THR A 369 -11.17 -36.80 -7.28
CA THR A 369 -12.48 -36.20 -7.10
C THR A 369 -12.85 -36.29 -5.63
N LEU A 370 -12.79 -35.18 -4.92
CA LEU A 370 -13.25 -35.06 -3.55
C LEU A 370 -14.77 -34.87 -3.55
N THR A 371 -15.49 -35.81 -2.94
CA THR A 371 -16.96 -35.84 -2.92
C THR A 371 -17.48 -35.60 -1.50
N GLY A 372 -18.71 -35.09 -1.39
CA GLY A 372 -19.39 -34.94 -0.09
C GLY A 372 -19.08 -33.61 0.59
N ILE A 373 -18.66 -32.62 -0.19
CA ILE A 373 -18.62 -31.22 0.24
C ILE A 373 -20.05 -30.68 0.06
N ASP A 374 -20.96 -31.08 0.94
CA ASP A 374 -22.38 -30.76 0.84
C ASP A 374 -22.74 -29.52 1.69
N ALA A 375 -23.79 -28.80 1.31
CA ALA A 375 -24.32 -27.63 2.03
C ALA A 375 -25.85 -27.69 2.20
N SER A 376 -26.35 -27.07 3.27
CA SER A 376 -27.79 -27.02 3.59
C SER A 376 -28.19 -25.59 3.97
N LEU A 377 -28.45 -24.77 2.96
CA LEU A 377 -28.62 -23.33 3.14
C LEU A 377 -29.91 -22.99 3.91
N ALA A 378 -29.77 -22.17 4.94
CA ALA A 378 -30.89 -21.63 5.71
C ALA A 378 -31.64 -20.55 4.91
N ILE A 379 -32.93 -20.36 5.20
CA ILE A 379 -33.72 -19.28 4.58
C ILE A 379 -33.23 -17.92 5.10
N GLY A 380 -32.96 -17.00 4.18
CA GLY A 380 -32.59 -15.62 4.48
C GLY A 380 -33.72 -14.83 5.13
N SER A 381 -33.33 -13.94 6.03
CA SER A 381 -34.19 -12.93 6.63
C SER A 381 -34.26 -11.70 5.72
N THR A 382 -35.24 -10.83 5.96
CA THR A 382 -35.38 -9.58 5.21
C THR A 382 -35.42 -8.36 6.13
N ILE A 383 -34.94 -7.22 5.64
CA ILE A 383 -35.21 -5.89 6.20
C ILE A 383 -36.09 -5.13 5.22
N THR A 384 -37.16 -4.49 5.72
CA THR A 384 -38.10 -3.72 4.90
C THR A 384 -38.44 -2.37 5.53
N GLY A 385 -38.58 -1.36 4.68
CA GLY A 385 -38.93 -0.02 5.10
C GLY A 385 -39.27 0.89 3.93
N THR A 386 -39.44 2.17 4.23
CA THR A 386 -39.73 3.23 3.28
C THR A 386 -38.82 4.43 3.50
N VAL A 387 -38.37 5.05 2.42
CA VAL A 387 -37.60 6.29 2.47
C VAL A 387 -38.45 7.43 1.90
N THR A 388 -38.53 8.52 2.66
CA THR A 388 -39.23 9.75 2.26
C THR A 388 -38.30 10.96 2.32
N GLY A 389 -38.71 12.08 1.74
CA GLY A 389 -38.06 13.37 2.01
C GLY A 389 -38.42 13.87 3.41
N LEU A 390 -37.75 14.92 3.89
CA LEU A 390 -37.93 15.49 5.23
C LEU A 390 -39.37 15.94 5.57
N ASP A 391 -40.25 16.09 4.57
CA ASP A 391 -41.68 16.32 4.80
C ASP A 391 -42.43 15.09 5.36
N GLY A 392 -41.76 13.93 5.43
CA GLY A 392 -42.26 12.65 5.93
C GLY A 392 -43.36 12.03 5.06
N THR A 393 -43.57 12.52 3.84
CA THR A 393 -44.70 12.12 2.97
C THR A 393 -44.36 11.94 1.50
N THR A 394 -43.29 12.57 1.01
CA THR A 394 -42.84 12.44 -0.37
C THR A 394 -41.94 11.21 -0.49
N PRO A 395 -42.36 10.12 -1.16
CA PRO A 395 -41.52 8.94 -1.33
C PRO A 395 -40.31 9.23 -2.22
N LEU A 396 -39.14 8.72 -1.83
CA LEU A 396 -37.89 8.87 -2.57
C LEU A 396 -37.54 7.56 -3.27
N ALA A 397 -37.41 7.61 -4.59
CA ALA A 397 -36.98 6.48 -5.41
C ALA A 397 -35.46 6.52 -5.65
N ASP A 398 -34.89 5.35 -5.93
CA ASP A 398 -33.46 5.19 -6.25
C ASP A 398 -32.53 5.58 -5.08
N ILE A 399 -33.00 5.38 -3.84
CA ILE A 399 -32.18 5.48 -2.61
C ILE A 399 -31.70 4.09 -2.24
N TRP A 400 -30.42 3.97 -1.91
CA TRP A 400 -29.82 2.74 -1.41
C TRP A 400 -30.03 2.61 0.09
N ALA A 401 -30.36 1.39 0.53
CA ALA A 401 -30.41 0.98 1.93
C ALA A 401 -29.44 -0.20 2.10
N SER A 402 -28.34 0.01 2.82
CA SER A 402 -27.26 -0.97 3.00
C SER A 402 -27.30 -1.53 4.43
N ALA A 403 -27.36 -2.84 4.57
CA ALA A 403 -27.40 -3.51 5.88
C ALA A 403 -26.02 -4.02 6.28
N PHE A 404 -25.56 -3.60 7.45
CA PHE A 404 -24.31 -4.07 8.03
C PHE A 404 -24.60 -4.88 9.29
N LEU A 405 -24.21 -6.16 9.29
CA LEU A 405 -24.24 -7.02 10.47
C LEU A 405 -23.20 -6.52 11.45
N LEU A 406 -23.64 -6.27 12.68
CA LEU A 406 -22.75 -5.97 13.79
C LEU A 406 -22.15 -7.29 14.29
N THR A 407 -20.83 -7.35 14.20
CA THR A 407 -20.02 -8.46 14.71
C THR A 407 -19.09 -7.92 15.80
N ASP A 408 -18.48 -8.82 16.57
CA ASP A 408 -17.49 -8.44 17.59
C ASP A 408 -16.18 -7.88 16.98
N LEU A 409 -16.11 -7.77 15.65
CA LEU A 409 -14.94 -7.32 14.86
C LEU A 409 -15.16 -5.95 14.20
N GLY A 410 -16.37 -5.39 14.33
CA GLY A 410 -16.84 -4.25 13.57
C GLY A 410 -18.08 -4.58 12.75
N ARG A 411 -18.29 -3.86 11.66
CA ARG A 411 -19.47 -4.00 10.82
C ARG A 411 -19.14 -4.77 9.54
N GLU A 412 -19.96 -5.75 9.21
CA GLU A 412 -19.83 -6.53 7.98
C GLU A 412 -21.00 -6.23 7.05
N TRP A 413 -20.72 -5.80 5.84
CA TRP A 413 -21.77 -5.53 4.84
C TRP A 413 -22.41 -6.85 4.41
N MET A 414 -23.74 -6.98 4.52
CA MET A 414 -24.47 -8.21 4.20
C MET A 414 -25.39 -8.10 2.99
N GLY A 415 -25.69 -6.88 2.54
CA GLY A 415 -26.51 -6.68 1.34
C GLY A 415 -27.22 -5.33 1.30
N ASP A 416 -27.75 -5.03 0.11
CA ASP A 416 -28.42 -3.76 -0.20
C ASP A 416 -29.88 -3.96 -0.65
N GLY A 417 -30.65 -2.90 -0.54
CA GLY A 417 -31.97 -2.75 -1.15
C GLY A 417 -32.12 -1.35 -1.73
N ILE A 418 -32.76 -1.23 -2.89
CA ILE A 418 -32.99 0.07 -3.54
C ILE A 418 -34.47 0.42 -3.44
N THR A 419 -34.78 1.67 -3.12
CA THR A 419 -36.17 2.13 -3.02
C THR A 419 -36.85 2.22 -4.38
N GLY A 420 -38.07 1.69 -4.46
CA GLY A 420 -38.93 1.84 -5.63
C GLY A 420 -39.55 3.24 -5.75
N THR A 421 -40.36 3.44 -6.79
CA THR A 421 -41.07 4.74 -7.02
C THR A 421 -42.04 5.15 -5.90
N ASP A 422 -42.40 4.21 -5.03
CA ASP A 422 -43.24 4.41 -3.85
C ASP A 422 -42.41 4.56 -2.56
N GLY A 423 -41.09 4.62 -2.65
CA GLY A 423 -40.17 4.79 -1.54
C GLY A 423 -39.86 3.50 -0.78
N ALA A 424 -40.49 2.38 -1.12
CA ALA A 424 -40.30 1.13 -0.40
C ALA A 424 -39.04 0.38 -0.86
N TYR A 425 -38.30 -0.21 0.08
CA TYR A 425 -37.14 -1.07 -0.20
C TYR A 425 -37.26 -2.42 0.52
N THR A 426 -36.47 -3.39 0.07
CA THR A 426 -36.32 -4.70 0.72
C THR A 426 -34.88 -5.17 0.56
N ILE A 427 -34.24 -5.50 1.67
CA ILE A 427 -32.95 -6.21 1.72
C ILE A 427 -33.25 -7.67 2.05
N SER A 428 -32.71 -8.63 1.31
CA SER A 428 -33.01 -10.06 1.45
C SER A 428 -31.72 -10.88 1.64
N GLY A 429 -31.86 -12.17 1.95
CA GLY A 429 -30.70 -13.07 2.10
C GLY A 429 -29.93 -12.91 3.40
N LEU A 430 -30.47 -12.18 4.38
CA LEU A 430 -29.72 -11.78 5.58
C LEU A 430 -29.68 -12.90 6.63
N PRO A 431 -28.52 -13.18 7.25
CA PRO A 431 -28.49 -13.97 8.48
C PRO A 431 -29.24 -13.29 9.63
N ALA A 432 -29.51 -14.05 10.69
CA ALA A 432 -30.07 -13.48 11.90
C ALA A 432 -28.96 -12.79 12.70
N GLY A 433 -29.24 -11.61 13.26
CA GLY A 433 -28.26 -10.84 14.01
C GLY A 433 -28.69 -9.40 14.29
N SER A 434 -27.81 -8.64 14.94
CA SER A 434 -27.98 -7.20 15.13
C SER A 434 -27.39 -6.44 13.94
N TYR A 435 -28.13 -5.49 13.39
CA TYR A 435 -27.76 -4.75 12.19
C TYR A 435 -27.84 -3.25 12.39
N VAL A 436 -27.03 -2.51 11.65
CA VAL A 436 -27.31 -1.10 11.32
C VAL A 436 -27.63 -0.97 9.84
N VAL A 437 -28.48 0.00 9.50
CA VAL A 437 -28.88 0.26 8.11
C VAL A 437 -28.54 1.69 7.74
N GLU A 438 -27.75 1.84 6.69
CA GLU A 438 -27.36 3.13 6.10
C GLU A 438 -28.22 3.43 4.88
N PHE A 439 -28.68 4.66 4.76
CA PHE A 439 -29.46 5.17 3.64
C PHE A 439 -28.64 6.23 2.90
N TRP A 440 -28.49 6.07 1.58
CA TRP A 440 -27.69 7.00 0.79
C TRP A 440 -28.16 7.13 -0.66
N ASP A 441 -27.86 8.27 -1.28
CA ASP A 441 -28.23 8.59 -2.67
C ASP A 441 -26.98 8.71 -3.53
N ASP A 442 -26.78 7.74 -4.43
CA ASP A 442 -25.65 7.71 -5.37
C ASP A 442 -25.62 8.93 -6.30
N LEU A 443 -26.77 9.58 -6.52
CA LEU A 443 -26.86 10.82 -7.30
C LEU A 443 -26.55 12.10 -6.50
N GLY A 444 -26.30 11.98 -5.19
CA GLY A 444 -25.89 13.08 -4.32
C GLY A 444 -26.93 14.19 -4.17
N ARG A 445 -28.24 13.86 -4.19
CA ARG A 445 -29.32 14.85 -4.01
C ARG A 445 -29.71 15.02 -2.54
N TYR A 446 -29.65 13.94 -1.78
CA TYR A 446 -30.05 13.87 -0.37
C TYR A 446 -28.86 13.50 0.52
N CYS A 447 -28.85 13.98 1.76
CA CYS A 447 -27.83 13.60 2.74
C CYS A 447 -27.99 12.14 3.16
N PRO A 448 -26.89 11.38 3.33
CA PRO A 448 -26.96 10.04 3.89
C PRO A 448 -27.29 10.09 5.39
N GLU A 449 -27.95 9.05 5.89
CA GLU A 449 -28.22 8.86 7.31
C GLU A 449 -28.26 7.36 7.66
N TYR A 450 -28.12 7.04 8.94
CA TYR A 450 -28.39 5.72 9.50
C TYR A 450 -29.80 5.67 10.10
N TYR A 451 -30.36 4.47 10.21
CA TYR A 451 -31.70 4.27 10.76
C TYR A 451 -31.93 4.96 12.12
N ASP A 452 -33.14 5.53 12.27
CA ASP A 452 -33.62 6.32 13.41
C ASP A 452 -32.95 7.71 13.55
N ASP A 453 -32.85 8.42 12.41
CA ASP A 453 -32.30 9.78 12.29
C ASP A 453 -30.85 9.92 12.83
N ALA A 454 -30.06 8.85 12.72
CA ALA A 454 -28.67 8.83 13.17
C ALA A 454 -27.73 9.39 12.10
N ALA A 455 -26.89 10.35 12.47
CA ALA A 455 -26.02 11.06 11.53
C ALA A 455 -24.73 10.28 11.20
N ASP A 456 -24.37 9.35 12.08
CA ASP A 456 -23.13 8.58 12.02
C ASP A 456 -23.34 7.20 12.63
N LEU A 457 -22.33 6.35 12.48
CA LEU A 457 -22.37 4.98 12.97
C LEU A 457 -22.48 4.91 14.50
N ASP A 458 -21.78 5.79 15.23
CA ASP A 458 -21.72 5.75 16.69
C ASP A 458 -23.08 6.07 17.33
N SER A 459 -23.92 6.83 16.62
CA SER A 459 -25.29 7.15 17.00
C SER A 459 -26.35 6.24 16.36
N ALA A 460 -25.96 5.30 15.48
CA ALA A 460 -26.88 4.45 14.75
C ALA A 460 -27.67 3.50 15.66
N THR A 461 -28.97 3.37 15.42
CA THR A 461 -29.82 2.45 16.16
C THR A 461 -29.67 1.03 15.64
N GLU A 462 -29.30 0.11 16.54
CA GLU A 462 -29.22 -1.33 16.27
C GLU A 462 -30.60 -1.97 16.06
N ILE A 463 -30.70 -2.84 15.05
CA ILE A 463 -31.92 -3.54 14.65
C ILE A 463 -31.69 -5.05 14.74
N GLU A 464 -32.51 -5.72 15.54
CA GLU A 464 -32.54 -7.19 15.62
C GLU A 464 -33.30 -7.82 14.45
N VAL A 465 -32.58 -8.61 13.64
CA VAL A 465 -33.13 -9.35 12.50
C VAL A 465 -33.33 -10.82 12.89
N PRO A 466 -34.57 -11.32 12.94
CA PRO A 466 -34.86 -12.70 13.35
C PRO A 466 -34.68 -13.71 12.21
N THR A 467 -34.23 -14.93 12.54
CA THR A 467 -34.00 -16.02 11.57
C THR A 467 -35.19 -16.30 10.66
N GLY A 468 -34.99 -16.16 9.34
CA GLY A 468 -35.99 -16.40 8.30
C GLY A 468 -37.24 -15.50 8.42
N GLY A 469 -37.12 -14.40 9.17
CA GLY A 469 -38.19 -13.44 9.43
C GLY A 469 -37.97 -12.13 8.68
N ASN A 470 -38.80 -11.14 9.00
CA ASN A 470 -38.71 -9.80 8.42
C ASN A 470 -38.63 -8.75 9.53
N ALA A 471 -37.56 -7.95 9.54
CA ALA A 471 -37.48 -6.71 10.31
C ALA A 471 -38.11 -5.59 9.48
N SER A 472 -39.28 -5.09 9.92
CA SER A 472 -40.09 -4.14 9.16
C SER A 472 -40.24 -2.81 9.87
N GLY A 473 -40.46 -1.73 9.12
CA GLY A 473 -40.64 -0.38 9.68
C GLY A 473 -39.30 0.32 9.92
N ILE A 474 -38.28 -0.09 9.16
CA ILE A 474 -36.97 0.53 9.14
C ILE A 474 -37.04 1.70 8.15
N ASP A 475 -37.75 2.75 8.55
CA ASP A 475 -38.04 3.91 7.69
C ASP A 475 -37.00 5.03 7.86
N ALA A 476 -36.82 5.87 6.84
CA ALA A 476 -35.88 7.00 6.82
C ALA A 476 -36.48 8.26 6.16
N SER A 477 -36.00 9.44 6.55
CA SER A 477 -36.50 10.74 6.06
C SER A 477 -35.35 11.67 5.66
N LEU A 478 -34.87 11.54 4.43
CA LEU A 478 -33.64 12.20 4.01
C LEU A 478 -33.85 13.69 3.69
N PRO A 479 -33.02 14.60 4.24
CA PRO A 479 -33.01 16.01 3.86
C PRO A 479 -32.25 16.23 2.53
N LEU A 480 -32.61 17.29 1.80
CA LEU A 480 -31.78 17.79 0.71
C LEU A 480 -30.47 18.41 1.25
N PHE A 481 -29.41 18.34 0.44
CA PHE A 481 -28.20 19.12 0.70
C PHE A 481 -28.48 20.63 0.70
N SER A 482 -27.76 21.35 1.56
CA SER A 482 -27.79 22.79 1.75
C SER A 482 -26.82 23.53 0.81
N THR A 483 -26.99 24.86 0.74
CA THR A 483 -26.25 25.75 -0.16
C THR A 483 -25.64 26.95 0.57
N ILE A 484 -24.37 27.28 0.28
CA ILE A 484 -23.71 28.54 0.66
C ILE A 484 -23.55 29.43 -0.58
N THR A 485 -23.79 30.73 -0.44
CA THR A 485 -23.57 31.73 -1.51
C THR A 485 -22.84 32.96 -0.99
N GLY A 486 -22.09 33.60 -1.89
CA GLY A 486 -21.37 34.83 -1.58
C GLY A 486 -20.71 35.45 -2.81
N THR A 487 -19.89 36.47 -2.56
CA THR A 487 -19.16 37.22 -3.58
C THR A 487 -17.69 37.42 -3.20
N VAL A 488 -16.80 37.31 -4.18
CA VAL A 488 -15.37 37.56 -4.02
C VAL A 488 -14.97 38.81 -4.80
N THR A 489 -14.30 39.73 -4.11
CA THR A 489 -13.86 41.02 -4.67
C THR A 489 -12.36 41.23 -4.47
N GLY A 490 -11.79 42.16 -5.24
CA GLY A 490 -10.41 42.61 -5.09
C GLY A 490 -10.24 43.58 -3.91
N PRO A 491 -9.03 44.12 -3.70
CA PRO A 491 -8.68 44.89 -2.49
C PRO A 491 -9.41 46.22 -2.33
N ASP A 492 -10.14 46.68 -3.37
CA ASP A 492 -11.03 47.84 -3.28
C ASP A 492 -12.41 47.50 -2.69
N GLY A 493 -12.69 46.21 -2.44
CA GLY A 493 -13.95 45.69 -1.94
C GLY A 493 -15.12 45.81 -2.91
N VAL A 494 -14.85 46.11 -4.19
CA VAL A 494 -15.91 46.40 -5.19
C VAL A 494 -15.65 45.73 -6.55
N THR A 495 -14.39 45.54 -6.94
CA THR A 495 -14.05 44.88 -8.20
C THR A 495 -14.28 43.38 -8.06
N PRO A 496 -15.23 42.77 -8.81
CA PRO A 496 -15.48 41.33 -8.70
C PRO A 496 -14.32 40.50 -9.24
N LEU A 497 -14.00 39.39 -8.57
CA LEU A 497 -12.97 38.43 -8.99
C LEU A 497 -13.62 37.11 -9.40
N GLY A 498 -13.55 36.81 -10.70
CA GLY A 498 -13.92 35.50 -11.23
C GLY A 498 -12.78 34.49 -11.14
N GLU A 499 -13.12 33.21 -11.28
CA GLU A 499 -12.17 32.08 -11.28
C GLU A 499 -11.43 31.86 -9.96
N ILE A 500 -11.94 32.41 -8.84
CA ILE A 500 -11.47 32.09 -7.50
C ILE A 500 -12.10 30.78 -7.06
N VAL A 501 -11.29 29.82 -6.60
CA VAL A 501 -11.78 28.56 -6.06
C VAL A 501 -12.17 28.78 -4.61
N VAL A 502 -13.43 28.48 -4.27
CA VAL A 502 -13.94 28.49 -2.91
C VAL A 502 -14.06 27.05 -2.45
N TRP A 503 -13.32 26.68 -1.41
CA TRP A 503 -13.38 25.36 -0.75
C TRP A 503 -14.14 25.47 0.56
N ALA A 504 -15.04 24.53 0.84
CA ALA A 504 -15.63 24.31 2.16
C ALA A 504 -14.96 23.11 2.82
N TYR A 505 -14.57 23.27 4.07
CA TYR A 505 -13.99 22.22 4.91
C TYR A 505 -14.90 21.96 6.11
N THR A 506 -15.03 20.70 6.49
CA THR A 506 -15.63 20.25 7.75
C THR A 506 -14.56 19.58 8.60
N TRP A 507 -14.75 19.52 9.91
CA TRP A 507 -13.76 18.92 10.81
C TRP A 507 -14.06 17.44 11.02
N SER A 508 -13.09 16.56 10.77
CA SER A 508 -13.09 15.17 11.22
C SER A 508 -12.19 15.01 12.45
N ASP A 509 -12.23 13.86 13.11
CA ASP A 509 -11.57 13.63 14.41
C ASP A 509 -10.06 13.95 14.45
N GLU A 510 -9.40 14.06 13.29
CA GLU A 510 -7.97 14.35 13.16
C GLU A 510 -7.60 15.51 12.21
N ASP A 511 -8.47 15.95 11.28
CA ASP A 511 -8.14 16.98 10.27
C ASP A 511 -9.36 17.76 9.70
N TRP A 512 -9.11 18.86 8.96
CA TRP A 512 -10.13 19.56 8.17
C TRP A 512 -10.32 18.89 6.80
N ASP A 513 -11.38 18.11 6.66
CA ASP A 513 -11.72 17.43 5.42
C ASP A 513 -12.47 18.32 4.43
N PRO A 514 -12.11 18.31 3.13
CA PRO A 514 -12.80 19.05 2.10
C PRO A 514 -14.21 18.48 1.86
N ALA A 515 -15.23 19.28 2.13
CA ALA A 515 -16.64 18.92 1.97
C ALA A 515 -17.26 19.43 0.66
N GLY A 516 -16.66 20.42 0.01
CA GLY A 516 -17.15 20.94 -1.27
C GLY A 516 -16.26 22.01 -1.88
N ARG A 517 -16.39 22.25 -3.19
CA ARG A 517 -15.70 23.35 -3.88
C ARG A 517 -16.50 23.94 -5.04
N VAL A 518 -16.32 25.23 -5.30
CA VAL A 518 -16.91 25.91 -6.46
C VAL A 518 -16.01 27.05 -6.96
N LEU A 519 -16.12 27.41 -8.24
CA LEU A 519 -15.45 28.58 -8.81
C LEU A 519 -16.38 29.80 -8.79
N THR A 520 -15.83 30.98 -8.49
CA THR A 520 -16.57 32.24 -8.66
C THR A 520 -16.81 32.53 -10.14
N GLY A 521 -18.02 32.99 -10.46
CA GLY A 521 -18.38 33.48 -11.79
C GLY A 521 -17.64 34.78 -12.15
N PRO A 522 -17.69 35.22 -13.43
CA PRO A 522 -17.04 36.46 -13.87
C PRO A 522 -17.51 37.73 -13.16
N ASP A 523 -18.66 37.67 -12.48
CA ASP A 523 -19.22 38.74 -11.65
C ASP A 523 -18.87 38.60 -10.16
N GLY A 524 -17.97 37.68 -9.81
CA GLY A 524 -17.46 37.43 -8.47
C GLY A 524 -18.37 36.56 -7.61
N THR A 525 -19.54 36.14 -8.10
CA THR A 525 -20.52 35.39 -7.30
C THR A 525 -20.20 33.89 -7.28
N TYR A 526 -20.52 33.20 -6.19
CA TYR A 526 -20.47 31.74 -6.12
C TYR A 526 -21.69 31.15 -5.40
N GLU A 527 -22.02 29.91 -5.76
CA GLU A 527 -23.09 29.11 -5.16
C GLU A 527 -22.58 27.68 -4.99
N MET A 528 -22.39 27.25 -3.73
CA MET A 528 -21.90 25.94 -3.35
C MET A 528 -23.04 25.14 -2.71
N GLY A 529 -23.65 24.24 -3.48
CA GLY A 529 -24.60 23.24 -2.98
C GLY A 529 -23.90 21.93 -2.57
N GLY A 530 -24.67 20.93 -2.14
CA GLY A 530 -24.14 19.61 -1.79
C GLY A 530 -23.57 19.50 -0.37
N LEU A 531 -23.87 20.47 0.50
CA LEU A 531 -23.34 20.50 1.87
C LEU A 531 -24.37 19.97 2.87
N ALA A 532 -23.96 19.09 3.76
CA ALA A 532 -24.81 18.69 4.88
C ALA A 532 -25.01 19.87 5.86
N ALA A 533 -25.93 19.72 6.82
CA ALA A 533 -26.02 20.69 7.90
C ALA A 533 -24.82 20.54 8.84
N GLY A 534 -24.17 21.64 9.19
CA GLY A 534 -22.95 21.56 10.00
C GLY A 534 -22.17 22.86 10.05
N ASN A 535 -21.00 22.81 10.68
CA ASN A 535 -20.07 23.93 10.72
C ASN A 535 -19.02 23.74 9.62
N TYR A 536 -18.83 24.79 8.82
CA TYR A 536 -17.88 24.78 7.72
C TYR A 536 -16.91 25.94 7.82
N ARG A 537 -15.70 25.74 7.30
CA ARG A 537 -14.75 26.83 7.02
C ARG A 537 -14.58 26.97 5.53
N LEU A 538 -14.57 28.21 5.05
CA LEU A 538 -14.36 28.50 3.64
C LEU A 538 -12.97 29.07 3.40
N GLN A 539 -12.28 28.52 2.41
CA GLN A 539 -11.01 29.02 1.90
C GLN A 539 -11.20 29.52 0.47
N PHE A 540 -10.66 30.69 0.17
CA PHE A 540 -10.71 31.37 -1.12
C PHE A 540 -9.30 31.34 -1.73
N VAL A 541 -9.16 30.60 -2.83
CA VAL A 541 -7.88 30.30 -3.45
C VAL A 541 -7.82 30.88 -4.85
N ASP A 542 -6.86 31.77 -5.09
CA ASP A 542 -6.52 32.29 -6.41
C ASP A 542 -5.32 31.53 -7.00
N TRP A 543 -5.61 30.55 -7.86
CA TRP A 543 -4.59 29.76 -8.53
C TRP A 543 -3.73 30.57 -9.52
N SER A 544 -4.16 31.77 -9.91
CA SER A 544 -3.33 32.65 -10.74
C SER A 544 -2.19 33.30 -9.95
N GLY A 545 -2.27 33.29 -8.61
CA GLY A 545 -1.30 33.90 -7.71
C GLY A 545 -1.22 35.43 -7.84
N GLU A 546 -2.26 36.08 -8.37
CA GLU A 546 -2.37 37.55 -8.40
C GLU A 546 -2.82 38.09 -7.03
N TYR A 547 -3.65 37.34 -6.33
CA TYR A 547 -4.16 37.67 -5.00
C TYR A 547 -3.68 36.67 -3.94
N VAL A 548 -3.62 37.13 -2.69
CA VAL A 548 -3.30 36.28 -1.53
C VAL A 548 -4.51 35.42 -1.21
N ASN A 549 -4.29 34.12 -1.06
CA ASN A 549 -5.30 33.17 -0.61
C ASN A 549 -5.77 33.53 0.82
N GLU A 550 -7.05 33.33 1.10
CA GLU A 550 -7.69 33.75 2.34
C GLU A 550 -8.60 32.64 2.89
N VAL A 551 -8.75 32.55 4.21
CA VAL A 551 -9.85 31.88 4.88
C VAL A 551 -10.85 32.93 5.34
N TYR A 552 -12.15 32.62 5.26
CA TYR A 552 -13.26 33.51 5.55
C TYR A 552 -13.03 34.39 6.80
N ASP A 553 -13.44 35.66 6.68
CA ASP A 553 -13.24 36.76 7.63
C ASP A 553 -11.83 37.39 7.63
N ASN A 554 -11.28 37.67 6.43
CA ASN A 554 -10.04 38.43 6.19
C ASN A 554 -8.79 37.83 6.84
N ARG A 555 -8.65 36.50 6.86
CA ARG A 555 -7.49 35.82 7.42
C ARG A 555 -6.67 35.17 6.31
N VAL A 556 -5.38 35.46 6.25
CA VAL A 556 -4.48 34.84 5.25
C VAL A 556 -4.60 33.31 5.37
N SER A 557 -4.73 32.63 4.23
CA SER A 557 -4.93 31.19 4.22
C SER A 557 -3.73 30.49 4.86
N GLU A 558 -4.07 29.66 5.82
CA GLU A 558 -3.21 28.84 6.64
C GLU A 558 -2.61 29.48 7.90
N PRO A 559 -2.89 28.87 9.07
CA PRO A 559 -3.63 27.60 9.22
C PRO A 559 -5.15 27.78 9.01
N LEU A 560 -5.81 26.83 8.33
CA LEU A 560 -7.28 26.68 8.27
C LEU A 560 -7.93 26.72 9.67
N GLU A 561 -7.17 26.32 10.69
CA GLU A 561 -7.48 26.46 12.12
C GLU A 561 -7.82 27.89 12.56
N ALA A 562 -7.26 28.90 11.88
CA ALA A 562 -7.53 30.29 12.15
C ALA A 562 -8.85 30.77 11.52
N GLY A 563 -9.60 29.96 10.76
CA GLY A 563 -10.86 30.37 10.13
C GLY A 563 -12.02 30.60 11.10
N THR A 564 -13.05 31.30 10.63
CA THR A 564 -14.33 31.46 11.34
C THR A 564 -15.34 30.42 10.83
N ASP A 565 -15.99 29.71 11.76
CA ASP A 565 -16.99 28.69 11.42
C ASP A 565 -18.28 29.32 10.86
N ILE A 566 -18.83 28.69 9.83
CA ILE A 566 -20.07 29.05 9.16
C ILE A 566 -21.08 27.95 9.45
N VAL A 567 -22.15 28.31 10.14
CA VAL A 567 -23.22 27.38 10.49
C VAL A 567 -24.18 27.24 9.31
N VAL A 568 -24.19 26.06 8.69
CA VAL A 568 -25.10 25.69 7.60
C VAL A 568 -26.29 24.91 8.18
N PRO A 569 -27.53 25.43 8.07
CA PRO A 569 -28.71 24.72 8.56
C PRO A 569 -29.19 23.64 7.56
N VAL A 570 -30.03 22.71 8.02
CA VAL A 570 -30.69 21.66 7.21
C VAL A 570 -31.56 22.28 6.12
N GLU A 571 -31.47 21.77 4.88
CA GLU A 571 -32.14 22.29 3.67
C GLU A 571 -32.00 23.82 3.51
N GLY A 572 -30.85 24.35 3.93
CA GLY A 572 -30.61 25.77 4.16
C GLY A 572 -29.95 26.49 3.00
N LEU A 573 -30.26 27.77 2.84
CA LEU A 573 -29.49 28.71 2.02
C LEU A 573 -28.78 29.72 2.93
N VAL A 574 -27.46 29.64 3.00
CA VAL A 574 -26.61 30.62 3.69
C VAL A 574 -26.11 31.62 2.64
N THR A 575 -26.32 32.91 2.90
CA THR A 575 -25.94 33.99 1.97
C THR A 575 -24.91 34.93 2.61
N ASP A 576 -24.38 35.85 1.81
CA ASP A 576 -23.50 36.95 2.25
C ASP A 576 -22.17 36.48 2.88
N ILE A 577 -21.68 35.32 2.45
CA ILE A 577 -20.34 34.85 2.78
C ILE A 577 -19.35 35.42 1.76
N ASP A 578 -19.02 36.70 1.93
CA ASP A 578 -18.17 37.45 1.00
C ASP A 578 -16.69 37.45 1.41
N ALA A 579 -15.79 37.64 0.43
CA ALA A 579 -14.34 37.82 0.62
C ALA A 579 -13.78 38.97 -0.21
N SER A 580 -12.69 39.59 0.27
CA SER A 580 -12.00 40.71 -0.39
C SER A 580 -10.49 40.46 -0.43
N LEU A 581 -10.00 39.87 -1.51
CA LEU A 581 -8.63 39.39 -1.58
C LEU A 581 -7.62 40.53 -1.79
N THR A 582 -6.49 40.44 -1.08
CA THR A 582 -5.39 41.41 -1.21
C THR A 582 -4.44 41.04 -2.35
N ILE A 583 -3.77 42.02 -2.97
CA ILE A 583 -2.79 41.74 -4.03
C ILE A 583 -1.57 41.02 -3.44
N ALA A 584 -1.19 39.91 -4.06
CA ALA A 584 -0.03 39.11 -3.68
C ALA A 584 1.30 39.74 -4.12
N SER A 585 2.36 39.39 -3.38
CA SER A 585 3.74 39.54 -3.87
C SER A 585 4.11 38.38 -4.80
N LYS A 586 5.14 38.59 -5.62
CA LYS A 586 5.64 37.56 -6.56
C LYS A 586 7.16 37.42 -6.47
N ILE A 587 7.68 36.22 -6.70
CA ILE A 587 9.11 35.97 -6.92
C ILE A 587 9.30 35.63 -8.40
N SER A 588 10.35 36.13 -9.04
CA SER A 588 10.71 35.71 -10.39
C SER A 588 12.24 35.58 -10.57
N GLY A 589 12.67 34.59 -11.33
CA GLY A 589 14.08 34.32 -11.56
C GLY A 589 14.33 33.45 -12.78
N ARG A 590 15.59 33.02 -12.94
CA ARG A 590 16.02 32.12 -14.00
C ARG A 590 16.82 30.93 -13.45
N VAL A 591 16.44 29.73 -13.86
CA VAL A 591 17.19 28.48 -13.68
C VAL A 591 18.09 28.24 -14.88
N THR A 592 19.39 28.14 -14.64
CA THR A 592 20.40 27.88 -15.68
C THR A 592 21.16 26.59 -15.42
N GLY A 593 21.70 25.98 -16.48
CA GLY A 593 22.57 24.81 -16.39
C GLY A 593 23.96 25.16 -15.88
N SER A 594 24.84 24.17 -15.82
CA SER A 594 26.18 24.33 -15.24
C SER A 594 27.08 25.34 -15.97
N ASP A 595 26.72 25.73 -17.20
CA ASP A 595 27.36 26.82 -17.95
C ASP A 595 26.96 28.24 -17.50
N GLY A 596 25.96 28.37 -16.61
CA GLY A 596 25.42 29.62 -16.10
C GLY A 596 24.67 30.47 -17.14
N THR A 597 24.36 29.92 -18.32
CA THR A 597 23.76 30.68 -19.43
C THR A 597 22.59 29.98 -20.13
N THR A 598 22.66 28.65 -20.26
CA THR A 598 21.60 27.83 -20.84
C THR A 598 20.45 27.73 -19.85
N GLY A 599 19.25 28.15 -20.23
CA GLY A 599 18.06 28.00 -19.38
C GLY A 599 17.66 26.53 -19.29
N LEU A 600 17.31 26.07 -18.10
CA LEU A 600 16.83 24.70 -17.90
C LEU A 600 15.31 24.67 -17.77
N SER A 601 14.68 23.75 -18.48
CA SER A 601 13.26 23.43 -18.38
C SER A 601 13.07 22.09 -17.66
N ASN A 602 11.81 21.72 -17.36
CA ASN A 602 11.45 20.52 -16.58
C ASN A 602 12.06 20.50 -15.16
N ILE A 603 12.27 21.69 -14.61
CA ILE A 603 12.65 21.89 -13.22
C ILE A 603 11.37 22.23 -12.46
N TYR A 604 11.09 21.45 -11.43
CA TYR A 604 10.03 21.62 -10.47
C TYR A 604 10.53 22.41 -9.26
N ILE A 605 9.77 23.41 -8.87
CA ILE A 605 10.06 24.35 -7.80
C ILE A 605 9.14 24.01 -6.66
N VAL A 606 9.69 23.87 -5.46
CA VAL A 606 8.91 23.77 -4.22
C VAL A 606 9.18 25.02 -3.40
N VAL A 607 8.13 25.66 -2.92
CA VAL A 607 8.19 26.87 -2.12
C VAL A 607 7.66 26.53 -0.75
N GLU A 608 8.44 26.89 0.26
CA GLU A 608 8.05 26.78 1.65
C GLU A 608 8.06 28.15 2.31
N ARG A 609 7.18 28.35 3.29
CA ARG A 609 7.09 29.57 4.08
C ARG A 609 7.54 29.30 5.50
N TRP A 610 8.14 30.30 6.13
CA TRP A 610 8.55 30.24 7.53
C TRP A 610 7.40 30.67 8.44
N THR A 611 7.02 29.81 9.39
CA THR A 611 5.94 30.10 10.34
C THR A 611 6.39 30.80 11.62
N GLY A 612 7.70 30.87 11.86
CA GLY A 612 8.28 31.28 13.14
C GLY A 612 8.87 30.11 13.94
N GLN A 613 8.46 28.88 13.65
CA GLN A 613 8.94 27.66 14.32
C GLN A 613 9.52 26.64 13.34
N GLU A 614 8.90 26.48 12.17
CA GLU A 614 9.32 25.55 11.13
C GLU A 614 9.05 26.07 9.70
N TRP A 615 9.54 25.34 8.72
CA TRP A 615 9.29 25.58 7.30
C TRP A 615 8.11 24.71 6.87
N GLU A 616 7.05 25.33 6.39
CA GLU A 616 5.87 24.65 5.86
C GLU A 616 5.84 24.75 4.35
N TRP A 617 5.41 23.67 3.68
CA TRP A 617 5.09 23.69 2.26
C TRP A 617 4.06 24.77 1.94
N PHE A 618 4.27 25.53 0.87
CA PHE A 618 3.41 26.65 0.48
C PHE A 618 2.88 26.52 -0.96
N ASP A 619 3.77 26.26 -1.93
CA ASP A 619 3.39 26.20 -3.34
C ASP A 619 4.40 25.38 -4.14
N GLU A 620 4.01 24.98 -5.34
CA GLU A 620 4.85 24.30 -6.31
C GLU A 620 4.66 24.88 -7.70
N SER A 621 5.75 24.96 -8.48
CA SER A 621 5.70 25.52 -9.83
C SER A 621 6.69 24.84 -10.75
N SER A 622 6.47 24.87 -12.06
CA SER A 622 7.47 24.48 -13.04
C SER A 622 8.24 25.69 -13.57
N VAL A 623 9.47 25.46 -14.01
CA VAL A 623 10.26 26.42 -14.78
C VAL A 623 9.88 26.35 -16.26
N ASP A 624 9.74 27.51 -16.90
CA ASP A 624 9.44 27.65 -18.33
C ASP A 624 10.55 27.06 -19.21
N LEU A 625 10.20 26.82 -20.48
CA LEU A 625 11.11 26.23 -21.48
C LEU A 625 12.44 27.00 -21.66
N ASP A 626 12.48 28.30 -21.33
CA ASP A 626 13.65 29.17 -21.47
C ASP A 626 14.46 29.34 -20.16
N GLY A 627 14.07 28.61 -19.12
CA GLY A 627 14.64 28.65 -17.79
C GLY A 627 14.05 29.71 -16.88
N THR A 628 13.06 30.49 -17.29
CA THR A 628 12.46 31.50 -16.41
C THR A 628 11.36 30.91 -15.52
N TYR A 629 11.13 31.53 -14.36
CA TYR A 629 10.03 31.12 -13.48
C TYR A 629 9.46 32.32 -12.73
N GLN A 630 8.20 32.19 -12.32
CA GLN A 630 7.52 33.18 -11.48
C GLN A 630 6.55 32.47 -10.53
N ILE A 631 6.59 32.86 -9.26
CA ILE A 631 5.76 32.32 -8.17
C ILE A 631 4.90 33.47 -7.65
N GLY A 632 3.59 33.26 -7.59
CA GLY A 632 2.60 34.23 -7.13
C GLY A 632 2.02 33.90 -5.75
N GLY A 633 0.95 34.59 -5.34
CA GLY A 633 0.21 34.27 -4.11
C GLY A 633 0.91 34.62 -2.80
N LEU A 634 2.13 35.19 -2.85
CA LEU A 634 2.98 35.35 -1.67
C LEU A 634 2.50 36.47 -0.74
N SER A 635 2.39 36.14 0.54
CA SER A 635 2.17 37.12 1.61
C SER A 635 3.43 37.95 1.88
N GLY A 636 3.26 39.28 1.86
CA GLY A 636 4.32 40.24 2.16
C GLY A 636 4.78 40.24 3.62
N GLY A 637 6.08 40.38 3.84
CA GLY A 637 6.69 40.38 5.18
C GLY A 637 7.06 38.99 5.72
N THR A 638 6.92 37.95 4.89
CA THR A 638 7.16 36.54 5.25
C THR A 638 8.46 36.03 4.63
N HIS A 639 9.16 35.15 5.36
CA HIS A 639 10.32 34.45 4.85
C HIS A 639 9.88 33.23 4.03
N TYR A 640 10.45 33.08 2.83
CA TYR A 640 10.21 31.94 1.96
C TYR A 640 11.53 31.23 1.63
N ARG A 641 11.44 29.92 1.45
CA ARG A 641 12.48 29.03 0.95
C ARG A 641 12.02 28.49 -0.40
N VAL A 642 12.81 28.70 -1.44
CA VAL A 642 12.51 28.22 -2.80
C VAL A 642 13.52 27.13 -3.15
N GLN A 643 13.02 25.92 -3.37
CA GLN A 643 13.77 24.73 -3.73
C GLN A 643 13.50 24.40 -5.20
N PHE A 644 14.46 23.78 -5.86
CA PHE A 644 14.37 23.40 -7.27
C PHE A 644 14.76 21.93 -7.43
N SER A 645 14.09 21.20 -8.28
CA SER A 645 14.28 19.75 -8.50
C SER A 645 13.99 19.42 -9.97
N ASP A 646 14.56 18.37 -10.54
CA ASP A 646 14.13 17.86 -11.85
C ASP A 646 13.26 16.61 -11.68
N ALA A 647 12.40 16.31 -12.65
CA ALA A 647 11.50 15.14 -12.61
C ALA A 647 12.25 13.78 -12.61
N SER A 648 13.54 13.78 -12.93
CA SER A 648 14.44 12.61 -12.93
C SER A 648 15.17 12.37 -11.60
N GLY A 649 15.10 13.31 -10.65
CA GLY A 649 15.88 13.29 -9.41
C GLY A 649 17.40 13.28 -9.64
N GLU A 650 17.87 13.76 -10.80
CA GLU A 650 19.25 13.62 -11.29
C GLU A 650 20.08 14.91 -11.14
N ILE A 651 19.44 16.03 -10.77
CA ILE A 651 20.05 17.34 -10.47
C ILE A 651 19.80 17.72 -9.00
N ILE A 652 20.80 18.32 -8.34
CA ILE A 652 20.75 18.65 -6.90
C ILE A 652 19.87 19.88 -6.64
N PRO A 653 19.04 19.89 -5.58
CA PRO A 653 18.38 21.10 -5.12
C PRO A 653 19.38 22.15 -4.66
N ASN A 654 19.34 23.32 -5.30
CA ASN A 654 19.71 24.57 -4.66
C ASN A 654 18.49 25.07 -3.90
N GLU A 655 18.69 25.68 -2.74
CA GLU A 655 17.65 26.37 -1.98
C GLU A 655 17.99 27.86 -1.88
N ILE A 656 16.98 28.71 -1.99
CA ILE A 656 17.13 30.15 -1.80
C ILE A 656 16.13 30.59 -0.73
N GLU A 657 16.66 31.01 0.42
CA GLU A 657 15.87 31.62 1.49
C GLU A 657 15.87 33.15 1.33
N MET A 658 14.69 33.77 1.42
CA MET A 658 14.56 35.23 1.30
C MET A 658 13.34 35.77 2.06
N LEU A 659 13.45 37.02 2.53
CA LEU A 659 12.31 37.79 3.02
C LEU A 659 11.62 38.49 1.84
N VAL A 660 10.34 38.21 1.62
CA VAL A 660 9.57 38.81 0.51
C VAL A 660 8.86 40.09 0.99
N PRO A 661 9.19 41.27 0.44
CA PRO A 661 8.46 42.51 0.76
C PRO A 661 7.03 42.47 0.20
N GLY A 662 6.07 43.13 0.87
CA GLY A 662 4.68 43.16 0.41
C GLY A 662 4.44 43.99 -0.85
N GLN A 663 3.48 43.55 -1.67
CA GLN A 663 3.02 44.18 -2.92
C GLN A 663 4.15 44.48 -3.92
N THR A 664 5.09 43.55 -4.05
CA THR A 664 6.21 43.70 -4.99
C THR A 664 6.50 42.40 -5.74
N VAL A 665 7.07 42.53 -6.95
CA VAL A 665 7.72 41.43 -7.66
C VAL A 665 9.21 41.49 -7.33
N LEU A 666 9.70 40.47 -6.63
CA LEU A 666 11.13 40.29 -6.36
C LEU A 666 11.78 39.60 -7.56
N THR A 667 12.57 40.35 -8.32
CA THR A 667 13.21 39.87 -9.56
C THR A 667 14.68 39.51 -9.36
N GLY A 668 15.21 38.63 -10.22
CA GLY A 668 16.63 38.27 -10.23
C GLY A 668 17.02 37.21 -9.19
N VAL A 669 16.05 36.39 -8.77
CA VAL A 669 16.29 35.21 -7.93
C VAL A 669 16.78 34.08 -8.82
N ASP A 670 18.00 34.23 -9.36
CA ASP A 670 18.54 33.29 -10.34
C ASP A 670 19.27 32.13 -9.65
N VAL A 671 19.18 30.93 -10.23
CA VAL A 671 19.81 29.73 -9.72
C VAL A 671 20.54 28.98 -10.83
N GLN A 672 21.71 28.43 -10.51
CA GLN A 672 22.53 27.65 -11.43
C GLN A 672 22.56 26.19 -10.97
N MET A 673 21.95 25.30 -11.74
CA MET A 673 21.92 23.85 -11.50
C MET A 673 23.21 23.19 -11.99
N SER A 674 23.68 22.17 -11.27
CA SER A 674 24.87 21.38 -11.62
C SER A 674 24.53 19.89 -11.70
N THR A 675 25.27 19.13 -12.51
CA THR A 675 25.14 17.67 -12.64
C THR A 675 25.61 16.94 -11.38
N THR A 676 25.12 15.72 -11.18
CA THR A 676 25.48 14.88 -10.03
C THR A 676 26.85 14.21 -10.21
N SER A 677 27.47 13.86 -9.08
CA SER A 677 28.72 13.10 -9.07
C SER A 677 28.43 11.61 -9.05
N THR A 678 29.42 10.83 -9.48
CA THR A 678 29.34 9.36 -9.51
C THR A 678 30.50 8.78 -8.71
N ILE A 679 30.25 7.74 -7.92
CA ILE A 679 31.31 6.86 -7.40
C ILE A 679 31.31 5.59 -8.26
N THR A 680 32.47 5.18 -8.74
CA THR A 680 32.64 3.88 -9.41
C THR A 680 33.76 3.08 -8.78
N GLY A 681 33.63 1.77 -8.86
CA GLY A 681 34.62 0.83 -8.38
C GLY A 681 34.38 -0.57 -8.92
N CYS A 682 35.25 -1.48 -8.51
CA CYS A 682 35.16 -2.91 -8.80
C CYS A 682 35.28 -3.71 -7.50
N VAL A 683 34.43 -4.72 -7.35
CA VAL A 683 34.50 -5.68 -6.25
C VAL A 683 35.07 -6.99 -6.78
N THR A 684 36.12 -7.44 -6.11
CA THR A 684 36.81 -8.69 -6.42
C THR A 684 36.80 -9.64 -5.23
N GLY A 685 37.06 -10.91 -5.48
CA GLY A 685 37.26 -11.92 -4.45
C GLY A 685 38.58 -11.73 -3.70
N PRO A 686 38.91 -12.64 -2.77
CA PRO A 686 40.06 -12.52 -1.87
C PRO A 686 41.42 -12.59 -2.56
N ASP A 687 41.46 -13.07 -3.80
CA ASP A 687 42.66 -13.06 -4.64
C ASP A 687 42.97 -11.65 -5.19
N GLY A 688 42.04 -10.71 -5.03
CA GLY A 688 42.10 -9.34 -5.53
C GLY A 688 41.97 -9.25 -7.06
N THR A 689 41.57 -10.32 -7.74
CA THR A 689 41.54 -10.39 -9.21
C THR A 689 40.29 -11.01 -9.80
N THR A 690 39.60 -11.89 -9.09
CA THR A 690 38.35 -12.51 -9.58
C THR A 690 37.19 -11.54 -9.36
N PRO A 691 36.50 -11.05 -10.40
CA PRO A 691 35.38 -10.13 -10.20
C PRO A 691 34.18 -10.82 -9.55
N LEU A 692 33.50 -10.14 -8.63
CA LEU A 692 32.31 -10.65 -7.94
C LEU A 692 31.05 -9.96 -8.46
N LYS A 693 30.11 -10.73 -8.98
CA LYS A 693 28.78 -10.27 -9.39
C LYS A 693 27.78 -10.36 -8.24
N SER A 694 26.68 -9.62 -8.32
CA SER A 694 25.56 -9.71 -7.37
C SER A 694 25.92 -9.31 -5.93
N ILE A 695 26.98 -8.51 -5.75
CA ILE A 695 27.33 -7.91 -4.46
C ILE A 695 26.58 -6.59 -4.33
N PHE A 696 25.87 -6.40 -3.23
CA PHE A 696 25.25 -5.12 -2.91
C PHE A 696 26.30 -4.13 -2.45
N VAL A 697 26.22 -2.91 -2.97
CA VAL A 697 27.09 -1.78 -2.66
C VAL A 697 26.22 -0.66 -2.13
N PHE A 698 26.21 -0.47 -0.83
CA PHE A 698 25.41 0.56 -0.15
C PHE A 698 26.24 1.83 0.05
N ILE A 699 25.57 2.98 0.03
CA ILE A 699 26.19 4.28 0.27
C ILE A 699 25.41 5.12 1.26
N GLU A 700 26.16 5.73 2.19
CA GLU A 700 25.66 6.67 3.19
C GLU A 700 26.37 8.02 3.06
N ARG A 701 25.66 9.11 3.34
CA ARG A 701 26.20 10.48 3.38
C ARG A 701 26.19 11.03 4.79
N TRP A 702 27.28 11.71 5.14
CA TRP A 702 27.37 12.43 6.40
C TRP A 702 26.60 13.75 6.33
N ASN A 703 25.60 13.94 7.19
CA ASN A 703 24.81 15.18 7.25
C ASN A 703 25.34 16.19 8.29
N GLY A 704 26.33 15.80 9.10
CA GLY A 704 26.87 16.63 10.19
C GLY A 704 26.60 16.06 11.59
N VAL A 705 25.60 15.18 11.72
CA VAL A 705 25.16 14.57 12.98
C VAL A 705 25.14 13.04 12.89
N ILE A 706 24.51 12.49 11.84
CA ILE A 706 24.40 11.06 11.57
C ILE A 706 24.77 10.74 10.10
N TRP A 707 24.88 9.45 9.81
CA TRP A 707 25.02 8.93 8.44
C TRP A 707 23.63 8.63 7.91
N ASP A 708 23.24 9.30 6.83
CA ASP A 708 21.97 9.07 6.16
C ASP A 708 22.19 8.06 5.04
N TYR A 709 21.28 7.08 4.92
CA TYR A 709 21.25 6.18 3.78
C TYR A 709 20.92 6.96 2.51
N VAL A 710 21.69 6.76 1.44
CA VAL A 710 21.55 7.50 0.17
C VAL A 710 21.13 6.59 -0.98
N GLY A 711 21.54 5.31 -0.95
CA GLY A 711 21.16 4.37 -1.98
C GLY A 711 22.08 3.14 -2.04
N GLN A 712 21.87 2.34 -3.08
CA GLN A 712 22.61 1.10 -3.33
C GLN A 712 22.84 0.87 -4.82
N ALA A 713 23.80 -0.01 -5.13
CA ALA A 713 24.02 -0.60 -6.45
C ALA A 713 24.33 -2.09 -6.31
N ILE A 714 24.22 -2.85 -7.40
CA ILE A 714 24.62 -4.26 -7.45
C ILE A 714 25.77 -4.39 -8.45
N THR A 715 26.81 -5.16 -8.09
CA THR A 715 27.94 -5.39 -8.99
C THR A 715 27.54 -6.22 -10.21
N LYS A 716 28.01 -5.79 -11.38
CA LYS A 716 27.80 -6.47 -12.66
C LYS A 716 28.63 -7.75 -12.76
N ALA A 717 28.45 -8.51 -13.84
CA ALA A 717 29.20 -9.74 -14.11
C ALA A 717 30.73 -9.55 -14.13
N ASP A 718 31.21 -8.34 -14.44
CA ASP A 718 32.63 -7.97 -14.44
C ASP A 718 33.11 -7.35 -13.11
N GLY A 719 32.29 -7.43 -12.05
CA GLY A 719 32.55 -6.90 -10.72
C GLY A 719 32.41 -5.39 -10.59
N SER A 720 32.15 -4.67 -11.69
CA SER A 720 32.01 -3.22 -11.66
C SER A 720 30.67 -2.77 -11.06
N TYR A 721 30.68 -1.61 -10.41
CA TYR A 721 29.48 -0.94 -9.94
C TYR A 721 29.58 0.57 -10.13
N GLU A 722 28.43 1.22 -10.21
CA GLU A 722 28.31 2.67 -10.31
C GLU A 722 27.22 3.16 -9.36
N LEU A 723 27.59 4.11 -8.49
CA LEU A 723 26.68 4.85 -7.62
C LEU A 723 26.57 6.25 -8.20
N THR A 724 25.47 6.51 -8.90
CA THR A 724 25.19 7.78 -9.57
C THR A 724 24.36 8.70 -8.66
N ARG A 725 24.05 9.91 -9.14
CA ARG A 725 23.16 10.87 -8.45
C ARG A 725 23.68 11.41 -7.11
N LEU A 726 25.00 11.42 -6.89
CA LEU A 726 25.59 11.83 -5.61
C LEU A 726 25.79 13.35 -5.52
N ARG A 727 25.32 13.95 -4.41
CA ARG A 727 25.61 15.35 -4.06
C ARG A 727 27.09 15.54 -3.68
N PRO A 728 27.69 16.73 -3.81
CA PRO A 728 28.96 17.02 -3.16
C PRO A 728 28.87 16.76 -1.67
N GLY A 729 29.84 16.05 -1.10
CA GLY A 729 29.77 15.68 0.30
C GLY A 729 30.77 14.62 0.71
N VAL A 730 30.60 14.18 1.95
CA VAL A 730 31.41 13.11 2.55
C VAL A 730 30.54 11.87 2.65
N TYR A 731 31.01 10.79 2.06
CA TYR A 731 30.30 9.52 1.95
C TYR A 731 31.06 8.38 2.62
N LYS A 732 30.35 7.30 2.87
CA LYS A 732 30.86 5.99 3.23
C LYS A 732 30.21 4.96 2.31
N VAL A 733 30.99 3.99 1.83
CA VAL A 733 30.52 2.90 0.97
C VAL A 733 30.82 1.57 1.66
N PHE A 734 29.88 0.63 1.64
CA PHE A 734 30.06 -0.73 2.14
C PHE A 734 29.47 -1.77 1.20
N PHE A 735 30.03 -2.97 1.24
CA PHE A 735 29.80 -4.06 0.31
C PHE A 735 29.27 -5.28 1.06
N ARG A 736 28.21 -5.91 0.56
CA ARG A 736 27.51 -7.01 1.25
C ARG A 736 27.08 -8.10 0.25
N ASP A 737 27.33 -9.36 0.59
CA ASP A 737 26.90 -10.53 -0.17
C ASP A 737 25.66 -11.14 0.49
N ASP A 738 24.49 -10.62 0.13
CA ASP A 738 23.20 -11.05 0.71
C ASP A 738 22.59 -12.27 0.04
N PHE A 739 23.02 -12.60 -1.19
CA PHE A 739 22.46 -13.73 -1.92
C PHE A 739 23.07 -15.07 -1.51
N TYR A 740 24.38 -15.14 -1.34
CA TYR A 740 25.07 -16.44 -1.14
C TYR A 740 25.87 -16.51 0.16
N GLY A 741 26.08 -15.37 0.84
CA GLY A 741 26.83 -15.28 2.09
C GLY A 741 28.23 -15.92 1.99
N GLU A 742 28.86 -15.85 0.81
CA GLU A 742 30.21 -16.36 0.55
C GLU A 742 31.29 -15.38 0.97
N TYR A 743 30.97 -14.08 1.08
CA TYR A 743 31.92 -13.01 1.41
C TYR A 743 31.50 -12.18 2.63
N VAL A 744 32.49 -11.66 3.37
CA VAL A 744 32.26 -10.83 4.57
C VAL A 744 31.79 -9.43 4.14
N THR A 745 30.89 -8.82 4.91
CA THR A 745 30.57 -7.40 4.74
C THR A 745 31.79 -6.52 5.01
N GLU A 746 32.19 -5.69 4.05
CA GLU A 746 33.34 -4.80 4.18
C GLU A 746 32.93 -3.34 3.93
N THR A 747 33.55 -2.41 4.67
CA THR A 747 33.45 -0.98 4.39
C THR A 747 34.68 -0.54 3.63
N TYR A 748 34.50 0.25 2.56
CA TYR A 748 35.63 0.84 1.84
C TYR A 748 36.52 1.67 2.78
N VAL A 749 37.83 1.46 2.71
CA VAL A 749 38.82 2.23 3.45
C VAL A 749 39.70 2.99 2.47
N ASN A 750 39.75 4.32 2.57
CA ASN A 750 40.53 5.16 1.66
C ASN A 750 42.04 5.03 1.96
N PRO A 751 42.82 4.40 1.05
CA PRO A 751 44.25 4.14 1.29
C PRO A 751 45.12 5.41 1.16
N ALA A 752 44.59 6.48 0.58
CA ALA A 752 45.29 7.77 0.46
C ALA A 752 45.17 8.63 1.73
N SER A 753 44.33 8.24 2.70
CA SER A 753 44.20 8.90 4.00
C SER A 753 45.30 8.41 4.97
N PRO A 754 46.00 9.30 5.70
CA PRO A 754 47.03 8.94 6.68
C PRO A 754 46.55 8.01 7.82
N GLU A 755 45.24 7.91 8.03
CA GLU A 755 44.61 7.10 9.09
C GLU A 755 43.75 5.94 8.55
N GLY A 756 43.64 5.77 7.22
CA GLY A 756 42.72 4.77 6.65
C GLY A 756 41.25 5.11 6.95
N SER A 757 40.83 6.33 6.63
CA SER A 757 39.45 6.78 6.87
C SER A 757 38.47 6.12 5.89
N PRO A 758 37.28 5.70 6.33
CA PRO A 758 36.22 5.21 5.43
C PRO A 758 35.50 6.34 4.66
N ARG A 759 35.92 7.60 4.89
CA ARG A 759 35.30 8.78 4.31
C ARG A 759 35.79 9.03 2.89
N ILE A 760 34.84 9.10 1.96
CA ILE A 760 35.05 9.44 0.56
C ILE A 760 34.55 10.88 0.35
N PHE A 761 35.45 11.78 -0.05
CA PHE A 761 35.04 13.14 -0.43
C PHE A 761 34.66 13.13 -1.90
N VAL A 762 33.41 13.46 -2.18
CA VAL A 762 32.87 13.55 -3.54
C VAL A 762 32.71 15.04 -3.88
N PRO A 763 33.54 15.60 -4.77
CA PRO A 763 33.36 16.95 -5.31
C PRO A 763 32.11 17.07 -6.19
N ILE A 764 31.83 18.26 -6.71
CA ILE A 764 30.75 18.51 -7.67
C ILE A 764 31.13 18.07 -9.08
N GLU A 765 30.18 17.50 -9.84
CA GLU A 765 30.34 17.05 -11.23
C GLU A 765 31.57 16.16 -11.48
N THR A 766 31.84 15.23 -10.56
CA THR A 766 33.02 14.36 -10.64
C THR A 766 32.67 12.89 -10.64
N VAL A 767 33.44 12.11 -11.42
CA VAL A 767 33.48 10.66 -11.28
C VAL A 767 34.64 10.31 -10.35
N VAL A 768 34.30 9.93 -9.12
CA VAL A 768 35.25 9.41 -8.14
C VAL A 768 35.42 7.92 -8.42
N THR A 769 36.57 7.57 -8.99
CA THR A 769 36.91 6.20 -9.40
C THR A 769 37.87 5.55 -8.40
N GLY A 770 38.01 4.23 -8.46
CA GLY A 770 38.96 3.48 -7.63
C GLY A 770 38.47 3.25 -6.20
N ILE A 771 37.16 3.27 -5.99
CA ILE A 771 36.52 2.81 -4.77
C ILE A 771 36.36 1.29 -4.86
N ASP A 772 37.49 0.57 -4.96
CA ASP A 772 37.49 -0.87 -5.18
C ASP A 772 37.49 -1.63 -3.85
N ALA A 773 36.98 -2.86 -3.87
CA ALA A 773 37.03 -3.78 -2.73
C ALA A 773 37.51 -5.16 -3.17
N SER A 774 38.17 -5.86 -2.25
CA SER A 774 38.53 -7.27 -2.38
C SER A 774 37.97 -7.97 -1.16
N LEU A 775 36.82 -8.62 -1.33
CA LEU A 775 36.10 -9.18 -0.20
C LEU A 775 36.74 -10.48 0.26
N ALA A 776 37.02 -10.56 1.56
CA ALA A 776 37.43 -11.81 2.18
C ALA A 776 36.28 -12.84 2.14
N LEU A 777 36.63 -14.12 2.02
CA LEU A 777 35.67 -15.20 2.18
C LEU A 777 35.05 -15.13 3.58
N ALA A 778 33.71 -15.15 3.61
CA ALA A 778 32.95 -15.31 4.82
C ALA A 778 33.24 -16.67 5.45
N SER A 779 33.09 -16.67 6.77
CA SER A 779 33.00 -17.91 7.51
C SER A 779 31.55 -18.37 7.49
N LYS A 780 31.33 -19.67 7.62
CA LYS A 780 29.99 -20.24 7.72
C LYS A 780 29.89 -21.10 8.98
N ILE A 781 28.70 -21.16 9.56
CA ILE A 781 28.36 -22.17 10.56
C ILE A 781 27.39 -23.14 9.89
N SER A 782 27.62 -24.44 10.03
CA SER A 782 26.67 -25.45 9.58
C SER A 782 26.52 -26.59 10.59
N GLY A 783 25.35 -27.20 10.53
CA GLY A 783 24.97 -28.32 11.37
C GLY A 783 23.67 -28.92 10.88
N THR A 784 23.12 -29.78 11.71
CA THR A 784 21.83 -30.43 11.51
C THR A 784 20.91 -30.17 12.69
N VAL A 785 19.64 -29.95 12.39
CA VAL A 785 18.56 -29.87 13.37
C VAL A 785 17.76 -31.17 13.29
N THR A 786 17.69 -31.87 14.41
CA THR A 786 16.96 -33.13 14.54
C THR A 786 15.94 -33.07 15.66
N GLY A 787 14.96 -33.96 15.63
CA GLY A 787 14.02 -34.18 16.73
C GLY A 787 14.67 -34.87 17.94
N PRO A 788 13.90 -35.15 19.00
CA PRO A 788 14.41 -35.63 20.29
C PRO A 788 15.05 -37.03 20.24
N ASP A 789 14.79 -37.77 19.16
CA ASP A 789 15.45 -39.05 18.90
C ASP A 789 16.90 -38.90 18.42
N GLY A 790 17.31 -37.65 18.11
CA GLY A 790 18.61 -37.27 17.59
C GLY A 790 18.85 -37.73 16.14
N THR A 791 17.79 -38.14 15.42
CA THR A 791 17.93 -38.71 14.07
C THR A 791 16.88 -38.24 13.07
N THR A 792 15.69 -37.84 13.51
CA THR A 792 14.63 -37.35 12.61
C THR A 792 14.94 -35.91 12.22
N PRO A 793 15.15 -35.57 10.94
CA PRO A 793 15.42 -34.20 10.53
C PRO A 793 14.20 -33.30 10.72
N ILE A 794 14.42 -32.03 11.07
CA ILE A 794 13.36 -31.01 11.17
C ILE A 794 13.65 -29.91 10.16
N GLN A 795 12.67 -29.62 9.31
CA GLN A 795 12.71 -28.56 8.30
C GLN A 795 12.23 -27.21 8.86
N ASP A 796 12.66 -26.12 8.23
CA ASP A 796 12.21 -24.75 8.47
C ASP A 796 12.47 -24.21 9.89
N VAL A 797 13.43 -24.81 10.59
CA VAL A 797 13.90 -24.27 11.87
C VAL A 797 14.78 -23.06 11.60
N ARG A 798 14.36 -21.91 12.13
CA ARG A 798 15.12 -20.66 12.04
C ARG A 798 16.31 -20.72 12.99
N VAL A 799 17.51 -20.47 12.45
CA VAL A 799 18.78 -20.46 13.19
C VAL A 799 19.42 -19.09 13.13
N GLU A 800 19.52 -18.42 14.27
CA GLU A 800 20.08 -17.07 14.40
C GLU A 800 21.47 -17.09 15.05
N ALA A 801 22.49 -16.59 14.37
CA ALA A 801 23.82 -16.36 14.95
C ALA A 801 23.88 -14.95 15.55
N LYS A 802 24.13 -14.86 16.87
CA LYS A 802 24.23 -13.59 17.60
C LYS A 802 25.61 -13.39 18.21
N THR A 803 26.05 -12.14 18.28
CA THR A 803 27.32 -11.73 18.92
C THR A 803 27.06 -10.76 20.07
N TRP A 804 27.96 -10.75 21.06
CA TRP A 804 27.86 -9.85 22.21
C TRP A 804 28.58 -8.53 21.92
N THR A 805 27.87 -7.40 22.03
CA THR A 805 28.44 -6.06 21.79
C THR A 805 29.00 -5.38 23.04
N GLY A 806 28.84 -5.98 24.21
CA GLY A 806 29.14 -5.36 25.50
C GLY A 806 27.91 -4.76 26.19
N GLN A 807 26.82 -4.57 25.45
CA GLN A 807 25.53 -4.09 25.97
C GLN A 807 24.38 -5.08 25.71
N ALA A 808 24.35 -5.71 24.53
CA ALA A 808 23.31 -6.65 24.13
C ALA A 808 23.85 -7.75 23.18
N TRP A 809 23.07 -8.80 23.01
CA TRP A 809 23.28 -9.80 21.96
C TRP A 809 22.63 -9.31 20.66
N GLU A 810 23.43 -9.07 19.62
CA GLU A 810 22.96 -8.57 18.33
C GLU A 810 23.01 -9.67 17.27
N LEU A 811 21.99 -9.70 16.40
CA LEU A 811 21.89 -10.63 15.27
C LEU A 811 22.94 -10.30 14.21
N VAL A 812 23.71 -11.32 13.79
CA VAL A 812 24.77 -11.19 12.78
C VAL A 812 24.48 -12.00 11.53
N GLY A 813 23.73 -13.09 11.65
CA GLY A 813 23.32 -13.91 10.50
C GLY A 813 22.15 -14.82 10.86
N THR A 814 21.36 -15.19 9.85
CA THR A 814 20.25 -16.13 9.98
C THR A 814 20.39 -17.24 8.93
N GLY A 815 19.96 -18.45 9.24
CA GLY A 815 19.79 -19.55 8.29
C GLY A 815 18.56 -20.38 8.67
N PHE A 816 18.18 -21.31 7.80
CA PHE A 816 17.06 -22.22 8.01
C PHE A 816 17.51 -23.66 7.75
N SER A 817 16.91 -24.63 8.44
CA SER A 817 17.12 -26.06 8.12
C SER A 817 16.29 -26.49 6.91
N GLY A 818 16.87 -27.27 6.01
CA GLY A 818 16.15 -27.87 4.88
C GLY A 818 15.40 -29.15 5.26
N GLU A 819 14.78 -29.81 4.27
CA GLU A 819 14.07 -31.10 4.43
C GLU A 819 14.92 -32.20 5.08
N ASP A 820 16.25 -32.16 4.90
CA ASP A 820 17.20 -33.10 5.49
C ASP A 820 17.71 -32.66 6.87
N GLY A 821 17.15 -31.58 7.43
CA GLY A 821 17.51 -30.98 8.71
C GLY A 821 18.82 -30.19 8.67
N ALA A 822 19.53 -30.16 7.53
CA ALA A 822 20.79 -29.44 7.43
C ALA A 822 20.55 -27.94 7.32
N TYR A 823 21.33 -27.14 8.04
CA TYR A 823 21.31 -25.68 7.96
C TYR A 823 22.72 -25.13 7.73
N THR A 824 22.80 -23.95 7.13
CA THR A 824 24.05 -23.19 7.02
C THR A 824 23.77 -21.70 7.18
N ILE A 825 24.53 -21.05 8.06
CA ILE A 825 24.55 -19.59 8.20
C ILE A 825 25.80 -19.07 7.50
N GLY A 826 25.61 -18.31 6.42
CA GLY A 826 26.67 -17.67 5.64
C GLY A 826 26.98 -16.25 6.11
N GLY A 827 27.97 -15.61 5.47
CA GLY A 827 28.27 -14.18 5.64
C GLY A 827 28.96 -13.81 6.95
N LEU A 828 29.36 -14.79 7.79
CA LEU A 828 29.82 -14.51 9.15
C LEU A 828 31.28 -14.03 9.18
N PRO A 829 31.58 -12.94 9.92
CA PRO A 829 32.96 -12.57 10.21
C PRO A 829 33.61 -13.59 11.16
N ALA A 830 34.94 -13.57 11.23
CA ALA A 830 35.64 -14.35 12.25
C ALA A 830 35.29 -13.80 13.64
N GLY A 831 34.81 -14.67 14.52
CA GLY A 831 34.20 -14.20 15.77
C GLY A 831 33.77 -15.32 16.70
N THR A 832 33.11 -14.93 17.77
CA THR A 832 32.47 -15.83 18.71
C THR A 832 30.98 -15.54 18.68
N PHE A 833 30.19 -16.57 18.38
CA PHE A 833 28.75 -16.46 18.21
C PHE A 833 28.04 -17.43 19.16
N ARG A 834 26.79 -17.11 19.47
CA ARG A 834 25.83 -18.06 20.04
C ARG A 834 24.66 -18.20 19.09
N LEU A 835 24.13 -19.41 18.98
CA LEU A 835 23.08 -19.73 18.02
C LEU A 835 21.78 -19.97 18.77
N HIS A 836 20.72 -19.32 18.31
CA HIS A 836 19.37 -19.53 18.77
C HIS A 836 18.58 -20.25 17.68
N PHE A 837 17.86 -21.30 18.06
CA PHE A 837 17.06 -22.17 17.20
C PHE A 837 15.61 -22.04 17.62
N SER A 838 14.73 -21.72 16.66
CA SER A 838 13.29 -21.64 16.92
C SER A 838 12.51 -22.26 15.76
N ASP A 839 11.65 -23.20 16.09
CA ASP A 839 10.65 -23.76 15.18
C ASP A 839 9.43 -22.84 15.12
N MET A 840 9.15 -22.30 13.94
CA MET A 840 8.02 -21.39 13.72
C MET A 840 6.66 -22.11 13.74
N ALA A 841 6.63 -23.42 13.47
CA ALA A 841 5.41 -24.23 13.55
C ALA A 841 5.02 -24.55 15.01
N GLY A 842 5.94 -24.35 15.96
CA GLY A 842 5.70 -24.53 17.39
C GLY A 842 5.57 -25.99 17.84
N GLU A 843 6.04 -26.95 17.06
CA GLU A 843 6.07 -28.38 17.41
C GLU A 843 7.28 -28.71 18.31
N TYR A 844 8.40 -28.00 18.11
CA TYR A 844 9.64 -28.19 18.84
C TYR A 844 9.98 -26.99 19.73
N ALA A 845 10.60 -27.26 20.88
CA ALA A 845 11.00 -26.23 21.82
C ALA A 845 12.16 -25.39 21.25
N PHE A 846 12.10 -24.08 21.42
CA PHE A 846 13.24 -23.22 21.10
C PHE A 846 14.41 -23.49 22.06
N GLU A 847 15.63 -23.29 21.57
CA GLU A 847 16.86 -23.53 22.30
C GLU A 847 18.00 -22.60 21.82
N VAL A 848 18.93 -22.27 22.73
CA VAL A 848 20.26 -21.77 22.42
C VAL A 848 21.26 -22.93 22.45
N TYR A 849 22.12 -23.02 21.43
CA TYR A 849 23.04 -24.14 21.21
C TYR A 849 23.64 -24.76 22.48
N ASP A 850 23.60 -26.10 22.53
CA ASP A 850 24.09 -26.98 23.61
C ASP A 850 23.16 -27.10 24.82
N ASN A 851 21.85 -27.27 24.55
CA ASN A 851 20.76 -27.51 25.50
C ASN A 851 20.58 -26.39 26.54
N VAL A 852 20.68 -25.13 26.09
CA VAL A 852 20.52 -23.95 26.94
C VAL A 852 19.32 -23.13 26.49
N LEU A 853 18.59 -22.52 27.41
CA LEU A 853 17.34 -21.80 27.09
C LEU A 853 17.49 -20.27 27.08
N ASP A 854 18.67 -19.76 27.40
CA ASP A 854 18.96 -18.34 27.43
C ASP A 854 20.29 -18.02 26.74
N MET A 855 20.36 -16.84 26.15
CA MET A 855 21.53 -16.38 25.40
C MET A 855 22.76 -16.20 26.28
N GLU A 856 22.61 -16.02 27.60
CA GLU A 856 23.71 -15.77 28.54
C GLU A 856 24.45 -17.04 28.98
N GLY A 857 23.76 -18.18 29.01
CA GLY A 857 24.31 -19.48 29.33
C GLY A 857 24.78 -20.28 28.11
N GLY A 858 24.43 -19.86 26.90
CA GLY A 858 24.70 -20.60 25.65
C GLY A 858 26.18 -20.88 25.39
N THR A 859 26.45 -21.95 24.64
CA THR A 859 27.82 -22.33 24.28
C THR A 859 28.36 -21.48 23.14
N ASP A 860 29.55 -20.91 23.35
CA ASP A 860 30.27 -20.11 22.37
C ASP A 860 30.75 -20.96 21.16
N VAL A 861 30.28 -20.60 19.96
CA VAL A 861 30.78 -21.13 18.69
C VAL A 861 31.86 -20.19 18.16
N ILE A 862 33.11 -20.63 18.28
CA ILE A 862 34.27 -19.88 17.79
C ILE A 862 34.44 -20.17 16.30
N VAL A 863 34.30 -19.13 15.48
CA VAL A 863 34.35 -19.21 14.02
C VAL A 863 35.63 -18.54 13.52
N PRO A 864 36.63 -19.33 13.04
CA PRO A 864 37.80 -18.78 12.38
C PRO A 864 37.49 -18.19 11.01
N ALA A 865 38.25 -17.18 10.60
CA ALA A 865 38.09 -16.52 9.30
C ALA A 865 38.12 -17.51 8.12
N ALA A 866 37.21 -17.33 7.16
CA ALA A 866 37.13 -18.10 5.91
C ALA A 866 37.06 -19.63 6.12
N THR A 867 36.37 -20.06 7.19
CA THR A 867 36.15 -21.48 7.46
C THR A 867 34.67 -21.80 7.60
N ILE A 868 34.31 -23.04 7.30
CA ILE A 868 33.00 -23.60 7.65
C ILE A 868 33.18 -24.36 8.96
N VAL A 869 32.60 -23.85 10.04
CA VAL A 869 32.49 -24.59 11.30
C VAL A 869 31.30 -25.53 11.16
N THR A 870 31.61 -26.83 11.10
CA THR A 870 30.63 -27.92 10.90
C THR A 870 30.41 -28.66 12.22
N GLY A 871 29.33 -29.44 12.30
CA GLY A 871 29.01 -30.28 13.47
C GLY A 871 28.45 -29.48 14.64
N VAL A 872 27.85 -28.33 14.33
CA VAL A 872 27.05 -27.55 15.29
C VAL A 872 25.64 -28.10 15.25
N ASP A 873 25.50 -29.36 15.65
CA ASP A 873 24.25 -30.10 15.53
C ASP A 873 23.40 -29.91 16.79
N VAL A 874 22.08 -29.83 16.64
CA VAL A 874 21.13 -29.75 17.74
C VAL A 874 20.04 -30.80 17.59
N SER A 875 19.55 -31.29 18.73
CA SER A 875 18.38 -32.15 18.83
C SER A 875 17.36 -31.37 19.65
N LEU A 876 16.30 -30.89 19.02
CA LEU A 876 15.27 -30.12 19.68
C LEU A 876 14.28 -31.07 20.36
N ASP A 877 14.07 -30.86 21.65
CA ASP A 877 13.00 -31.51 22.38
C ASP A 877 11.63 -31.04 21.84
N HIS A 878 10.60 -31.88 21.96
CA HIS A 878 9.25 -31.44 21.63
C HIS A 878 8.83 -30.26 22.50
N GLY A 879 8.15 -29.30 21.88
CA GLY A 879 7.58 -28.14 22.55
C GLY A 879 6.34 -28.51 23.36
N THR A 880 6.06 -27.72 24.39
CA THR A 880 4.76 -27.68 25.04
C THR A 880 3.90 -26.63 24.36
N ASN A 881 2.62 -26.94 24.19
CA ASN A 881 1.63 -26.00 23.72
C ASN A 881 0.77 -25.57 24.90
N ILE A 882 0.66 -24.26 25.15
CA ILE A 882 -0.32 -23.71 26.06
C ILE A 882 -1.53 -23.28 25.23
N THR A 883 -2.69 -23.87 25.54
CA THR A 883 -3.94 -23.59 24.84
C THR A 883 -5.05 -23.22 25.83
N GLY A 884 -5.99 -22.43 25.33
CA GLY A 884 -7.18 -22.06 26.08
C GLY A 884 -8.17 -21.31 25.20
N THR A 885 -9.27 -20.94 25.82
CA THR A 885 -10.30 -20.09 25.21
C THR A 885 -10.38 -18.78 25.98
N VAL A 886 -10.46 -17.67 25.26
CA VAL A 886 -10.80 -16.37 25.82
C VAL A 886 -12.26 -16.07 25.48
N THR A 887 -13.04 -15.75 26.50
CA THR A 887 -14.45 -15.36 26.38
C THR A 887 -14.69 -13.97 26.95
N GLY A 888 -15.83 -13.38 26.60
CA GLY A 888 -16.33 -12.14 27.15
C GLY A 888 -16.80 -12.26 28.61
N PRO A 889 -17.42 -11.19 29.13
CA PRO A 889 -17.81 -11.07 30.54
C PRO A 889 -18.88 -12.08 30.98
N ASP A 890 -19.66 -12.60 30.01
CA ASP A 890 -20.66 -13.64 30.24
C ASP A 890 -20.03 -15.02 30.51
N GLY A 891 -18.73 -15.17 30.23
CA GLY A 891 -17.97 -16.41 30.36
C GLY A 891 -18.29 -17.44 29.27
N THR A 892 -19.02 -17.04 28.21
CA THR A 892 -19.48 -17.95 27.14
C THR A 892 -19.27 -17.43 25.74
N THR A 893 -19.31 -16.12 25.51
CA THR A 893 -19.09 -15.51 24.18
C THR A 893 -17.61 -15.53 23.86
N PRO A 894 -17.11 -16.22 22.83
CA PRO A 894 -15.69 -16.22 22.51
C PRO A 894 -15.19 -14.85 22.03
N LEU A 895 -13.97 -14.47 22.39
CA LEU A 895 -13.36 -13.20 21.95
C LEU A 895 -12.22 -13.46 20.97
N ALA A 896 -12.38 -12.95 19.74
CA ALA A 896 -11.36 -12.96 18.71
C ALA A 896 -10.28 -11.90 18.93
N PHE A 897 -9.12 -12.09 18.32
CA PHE A 897 -8.01 -11.12 18.28
C PHE A 897 -7.52 -10.60 19.63
N VAL A 898 -7.83 -11.32 20.71
CA VAL A 898 -7.22 -11.07 22.02
C VAL A 898 -5.77 -11.48 21.92
N TRP A 899 -4.87 -10.52 22.14
CA TRP A 899 -3.45 -10.77 22.22
C TRP A 899 -3.13 -11.60 23.46
N VAL A 900 -2.61 -12.81 23.23
CA VAL A 900 -2.20 -13.74 24.27
C VAL A 900 -0.68 -13.82 24.30
N ALA A 901 -0.07 -13.34 25.37
CA ALA A 901 1.38 -13.39 25.54
C ALA A 901 1.78 -14.37 26.66
N VAL A 902 2.79 -15.19 26.38
CA VAL A 902 3.35 -16.18 27.30
C VAL A 902 4.72 -15.73 27.78
N GLN A 903 4.82 -15.58 29.10
CA GLN A 903 5.98 -15.06 29.81
C GLN A 903 6.68 -16.19 30.55
N ARG A 904 7.96 -16.43 30.30
CA ARG A 904 8.78 -17.42 31.00
C ARG A 904 9.53 -16.77 32.17
N LYS A 905 9.63 -17.49 33.28
CA LYS A 905 10.40 -17.06 34.45
C LYS A 905 11.89 -17.25 34.23
N ASN A 906 12.64 -16.15 34.20
CA ASN A 906 14.10 -16.14 34.13
C ASN A 906 14.69 -15.46 35.39
N GLY A 907 15.16 -16.27 36.35
CA GLY A 907 15.64 -15.76 37.63
C GLY A 907 14.54 -15.07 38.47
N GLN A 908 14.61 -13.74 38.58
CA GLN A 908 13.58 -12.91 39.23
C GLN A 908 12.71 -12.13 38.24
N GLN A 909 13.01 -12.22 36.94
CA GLN A 909 12.31 -11.50 35.88
C GLN A 909 11.40 -12.44 35.08
N TRP A 910 10.44 -11.85 34.37
CA TRP A 910 9.55 -12.51 33.42
C TRP A 910 9.89 -11.97 32.03
N GLU A 911 10.06 -12.88 31.08
CA GLU A 911 10.48 -12.59 29.71
C GLU A 911 9.46 -13.18 28.73
N GLN A 912 9.02 -12.40 27.74
CA GLN A 912 8.08 -12.88 26.74
C GLN A 912 8.80 -13.86 25.81
N VAL A 913 8.25 -15.06 25.66
CA VAL A 913 8.86 -16.12 24.83
C VAL A 913 7.91 -16.68 23.77
N GLY A 914 6.64 -16.27 23.81
CA GLY A 914 5.65 -16.63 22.80
C GLY A 914 4.47 -15.68 22.87
N PHE A 915 3.83 -15.47 21.74
CA PHE A 915 2.58 -14.71 21.66
C PHE A 915 1.74 -15.26 20.50
N THR A 916 0.44 -15.03 20.58
CA THR A 916 -0.50 -15.26 19.49
C THR A 916 -1.72 -14.36 19.70
N ALA A 917 -2.62 -14.31 18.73
CA ALA A 917 -3.95 -13.76 18.92
C ALA A 917 -4.96 -14.91 19.02
N THR A 918 -6.07 -14.72 19.74
CA THR A 918 -7.17 -15.67 19.67
C THR A 918 -7.81 -15.65 18.27
N TYR A 919 -8.21 -16.83 17.81
CA TYR A 919 -9.05 -16.97 16.61
C TYR A 919 -10.50 -16.55 16.92
N PHE A 920 -11.36 -16.51 15.89
CA PHE A 920 -12.76 -16.08 16.04
C PHE A 920 -13.60 -16.91 17.03
N ASP A 921 -13.21 -18.17 17.25
CA ASP A 921 -13.79 -19.05 18.25
C ASP A 921 -13.21 -18.84 19.67
N GLY A 922 -12.43 -17.77 19.86
CA GLY A 922 -11.76 -17.41 21.11
C GLY A 922 -10.60 -18.34 21.48
N ILE A 923 -10.28 -19.35 20.65
CA ILE A 923 -9.22 -20.31 20.96
C ILE A 923 -7.87 -19.69 20.62
N TYR A 924 -6.88 -19.98 21.46
CA TYR A 924 -5.49 -19.66 21.16
C TYR A 924 -4.59 -20.87 21.40
N ASN A 925 -3.44 -20.85 20.72
CA ASN A 925 -2.39 -21.85 20.87
C ASN A 925 -1.03 -21.17 20.81
N VAL A 926 -0.26 -21.26 21.89
CA VAL A 926 1.15 -20.84 21.93
C VAL A 926 2.01 -22.09 22.08
N GLY A 927 2.64 -22.49 20.98
CA GLY A 927 3.48 -23.69 20.87
C GLY A 927 4.97 -23.43 21.11
N GLY A 928 5.78 -24.49 21.01
CA GLY A 928 7.24 -24.41 21.04
C GLY A 928 7.85 -24.06 22.40
N LEU A 929 7.12 -24.27 23.50
CA LEU A 929 7.56 -23.85 24.84
C LEU A 929 8.40 -24.95 25.53
N PRO A 930 9.65 -24.67 25.97
CA PRO A 930 10.46 -25.64 26.71
C PRO A 930 9.92 -25.88 28.14
N PRO A 931 10.47 -26.87 28.89
CA PRO A 931 10.19 -26.99 30.32
C PRO A 931 10.55 -25.71 31.09
N GLY A 932 9.66 -25.28 31.99
CA GLY A 932 9.79 -23.98 32.64
C GLY A 932 8.60 -23.59 33.51
N THR A 933 8.67 -22.38 34.06
CA THR A 933 7.54 -21.76 34.76
C THR A 933 7.09 -20.56 33.97
N TYR A 934 5.79 -20.51 33.67
CA TYR A 934 5.18 -19.58 32.74
C TYR A 934 4.04 -18.81 33.40
N ARG A 935 3.72 -17.65 32.82
CA ARG A 935 2.50 -16.89 33.06
C ARG A 935 1.92 -16.46 31.72
N VAL A 936 0.61 -16.43 31.63
CA VAL A 936 -0.11 -16.00 30.43
C VAL A 936 -0.91 -14.75 30.75
N GLU A 937 -0.86 -13.79 29.83
CA GLU A 937 -1.67 -12.58 29.87
C GLU A 937 -2.49 -12.42 28.59
N PHE A 938 -3.63 -11.75 28.73
CA PHE A 938 -4.66 -11.57 27.74
C PHE A 938 -4.94 -10.08 27.62
N ARG A 939 -4.81 -9.54 26.41
CA ARG A 939 -4.98 -8.12 26.14
C ARG A 939 -5.86 -7.94 24.92
N ASP A 940 -6.91 -7.16 25.08
CA ASP A 940 -7.70 -6.68 23.96
C ASP A 940 -6.98 -5.48 23.33
N GLY A 941 -6.49 -5.69 22.10
CA GLY A 941 -5.64 -4.75 21.38
C GLY A 941 -6.36 -3.88 20.35
N ASN A 942 -7.59 -4.23 19.96
CA ASN A 942 -8.23 -3.68 18.76
C ASN A 942 -9.27 -2.59 19.10
N ASP A 943 -10.30 -2.93 19.89
CA ASP A 943 -11.43 -2.04 20.22
C ASP A 943 -11.43 -1.56 21.68
N ARG A 944 -10.55 -2.14 22.53
CA ARG A 944 -10.31 -1.75 23.93
C ARG A 944 -11.56 -1.86 24.81
N LEU A 945 -12.48 -2.73 24.40
CA LEU A 945 -13.75 -2.98 25.06
C LEU A 945 -13.57 -3.85 26.31
N TYR A 946 -12.52 -4.68 26.35
CA TYR A 946 -12.26 -5.64 27.43
C TYR A 946 -11.03 -5.29 28.27
N ALA A 947 -11.10 -5.54 29.57
CA ALA A 947 -10.02 -5.24 30.50
C ALA A 947 -8.86 -6.26 30.39
N TYR A 948 -7.63 -5.77 30.53
CA TYR A 948 -6.45 -6.61 30.73
C TYR A 948 -6.67 -7.64 31.84
N GLN A 949 -6.24 -8.87 31.59
CA GLN A 949 -6.25 -9.95 32.57
C GLN A 949 -5.04 -10.85 32.40
N ALA A 950 -4.56 -11.42 33.51
CA ALA A 950 -3.61 -12.53 33.49
C ALA A 950 -4.27 -13.81 34.01
N TYR A 951 -3.68 -14.95 33.67
CA TYR A 951 -4.26 -16.27 33.95
C TYR A 951 -4.66 -16.48 35.42
N ALA A 952 -5.79 -17.17 35.60
CA ALA A 952 -6.49 -17.39 36.86
C ALA A 952 -7.08 -16.11 37.49
N ASN A 953 -7.65 -15.23 36.65
CA ASN A 953 -8.34 -13.99 37.04
C ASN A 953 -7.43 -12.99 37.79
N ALA A 954 -6.14 -12.97 37.44
CA ALA A 954 -5.20 -12.02 38.01
C ALA A 954 -5.29 -10.67 37.30
N SER A 955 -5.20 -9.58 38.05
CA SER A 955 -5.32 -8.21 37.53
C SER A 955 -4.01 -7.64 36.99
N ASP A 956 -2.92 -8.39 37.12
CA ASP A 956 -1.57 -8.06 36.65
C ASP A 956 -0.74 -9.34 36.53
N LEU A 957 0.32 -9.28 35.71
CA LEU A 957 1.25 -10.38 35.53
C LEU A 957 1.94 -10.81 36.84
N ALA A 958 2.15 -9.89 37.80
CA ALA A 958 2.86 -10.19 39.04
C ALA A 958 2.09 -11.14 39.96
N SER A 959 0.76 -11.04 39.97
CA SER A 959 -0.18 -11.85 40.75
C SER A 959 -0.73 -13.07 40.02
N ALA A 960 -0.41 -13.26 38.74
CA ALA A 960 -0.85 -14.40 37.94
C ALA A 960 -0.36 -15.74 38.50
N THR A 961 -1.18 -16.79 38.28
CA THR A 961 -0.83 -18.15 38.70
C THR A 961 0.25 -18.72 37.80
N ASP A 962 1.33 -19.22 38.41
CA ASP A 962 2.43 -19.88 37.71
C ASP A 962 1.95 -21.19 37.06
N ILE A 963 2.19 -21.33 35.75
CA ILE A 963 2.00 -22.56 34.98
C ILE A 963 3.34 -23.28 34.91
N VAL A 964 3.42 -24.48 35.51
CA VAL A 964 4.68 -25.24 35.56
C VAL A 964 4.66 -26.32 34.50
N VAL A 965 5.52 -26.19 33.50
CA VAL A 965 5.75 -27.15 32.42
C VAL A 965 6.92 -28.04 32.80
N THR A 966 6.68 -29.35 32.94
CA THR A 966 7.73 -30.33 33.30
C THR A 966 8.11 -31.29 32.17
N GLU A 967 7.23 -31.48 31.19
CA GLU A 967 7.41 -32.37 30.04
C GLU A 967 6.59 -31.86 28.84
N ALA A 968 7.03 -32.20 27.62
CA ALA A 968 6.41 -31.80 26.37
C ALA A 968 4.99 -32.36 26.23
N THR A 969 4.00 -31.50 26.46
CA THR A 969 2.58 -31.85 26.42
C THR A 969 1.75 -30.65 25.98
N THR A 970 0.49 -30.86 25.62
CA THR A 970 -0.47 -29.76 25.53
C THR A 970 -1.05 -29.47 26.92
N ILE A 971 -0.83 -28.27 27.43
CA ILE A 971 -1.50 -27.75 28.62
C ILE A 971 -2.71 -26.94 28.14
N ALA A 972 -3.87 -27.60 28.14
CA ALA A 972 -5.14 -27.01 27.77
C ALA A 972 -5.89 -26.43 28.98
N GLY A 973 -6.90 -25.60 28.70
CA GLY A 973 -7.78 -25.00 29.71
C GLY A 973 -7.15 -23.81 30.43
N ILE A 974 -6.15 -23.16 29.81
CA ILE A 974 -5.62 -21.88 30.29
C ILE A 974 -6.57 -20.77 29.81
N ASP A 975 -7.80 -20.83 30.29
CA ASP A 975 -8.90 -19.99 29.80
C ASP A 975 -8.92 -18.63 30.51
N ALA A 976 -9.54 -17.64 29.86
CA ALA A 976 -9.83 -16.34 30.45
C ALA A 976 -11.25 -15.89 30.08
N SER A 977 -11.92 -15.23 31.01
CA SER A 977 -13.16 -14.49 30.74
C SER A 977 -12.87 -13.03 31.06
N LEU A 978 -12.78 -12.20 30.03
CA LEU A 978 -12.42 -10.80 30.18
C LEU A 978 -13.67 -9.99 30.52
N GLY A 979 -13.61 -9.27 31.65
CA GLY A 979 -14.64 -8.29 32.00
C GLY A 979 -14.58 -7.05 31.09
N THR A 980 -15.65 -6.27 31.03
CA THR A 980 -15.62 -5.02 30.27
C THR A 980 -14.61 -4.04 30.88
N ALA A 981 -13.91 -3.32 30.01
CA ALA A 981 -12.96 -2.32 30.41
C ALA A 981 -13.64 -1.17 31.15
N SER A 982 -12.94 -0.64 32.14
CA SER A 982 -13.31 0.59 32.84
C SER A 982 -12.71 1.79 32.12
N LYS A 983 -13.26 2.97 32.37
CA LYS A 983 -12.89 4.21 31.69
C LYS A 983 -12.56 5.30 32.70
N ILE A 984 -11.60 6.17 32.39
CA ILE A 984 -11.41 7.45 33.07
C ILE A 984 -11.73 8.54 32.06
N SER A 985 -12.58 9.50 32.43
CA SER A 985 -12.89 10.64 31.55
C SER A 985 -12.89 11.97 32.29
N GLY A 986 -12.73 13.04 31.53
CA GLY A 986 -12.73 14.40 32.07
C GLY A 986 -12.59 15.42 30.96
N MET A 987 -12.36 16.66 31.37
CA MET A 987 -12.17 17.80 30.48
C MET A 987 -10.86 18.53 30.79
N VAL A 988 -10.11 18.86 29.75
CA VAL A 988 -8.92 19.70 29.82
C VAL A 988 -9.26 21.09 29.32
N THR A 989 -8.98 22.09 30.14
CA THR A 989 -9.21 23.51 29.83
C THR A 989 -7.92 24.32 29.89
N GLY A 990 -7.97 25.51 29.30
CA GLY A 990 -6.90 26.48 29.31
C GLY A 990 -6.74 27.16 30.67
N PRO A 991 -5.84 28.15 30.77
CA PRO A 991 -5.49 28.81 32.03
C PRO A 991 -6.64 29.60 32.65
N ASP A 992 -7.69 29.87 31.89
CA ASP A 992 -8.91 30.52 32.36
C ASP A 992 -9.87 29.56 33.07
N GLY A 993 -9.60 28.26 33.01
CA GLY A 993 -10.43 27.18 33.56
C GLY A 993 -11.73 26.94 32.80
N THR A 994 -11.89 27.53 31.60
CA THR A 994 -13.15 27.48 30.83
C THR A 994 -12.97 27.23 29.34
N THR A 995 -11.86 27.64 28.74
CA THR A 995 -11.59 27.41 27.32
C THR A 995 -11.18 25.96 27.13
N PRO A 996 -11.89 25.13 26.35
CA PRO A 996 -11.48 23.74 26.12
C PRO A 996 -10.16 23.66 25.35
N LEU A 997 -9.30 22.69 25.68
CA LEU A 997 -8.04 22.44 24.98
C LEU A 997 -8.08 21.12 24.23
N SER A 998 -7.83 21.16 22.92
CA SER A 998 -7.67 19.98 22.07
C SER A 998 -6.21 19.52 22.00
N GLY A 999 -6.01 18.22 21.83
CA GLY A 999 -4.71 17.58 21.61
C GLY A 999 -3.84 17.47 22.85
N ILE A 1000 -4.40 17.62 24.06
CA ILE A 1000 -3.65 17.40 25.31
C ILE A 1000 -3.67 15.91 25.65
N ASN A 1001 -2.50 15.31 25.80
CA ASN A 1001 -2.38 13.90 26.15
C ASN A 1001 -2.65 13.70 27.65
N ALA A 1002 -3.70 12.94 28.00
CA ALA A 1002 -3.97 12.45 29.33
C ALA A 1002 -3.40 11.03 29.48
N GLU A 1003 -2.42 10.81 30.36
CA GLU A 1003 -1.75 9.52 30.55
C GLU A 1003 -1.98 8.96 31.97
N VAL A 1004 -2.17 7.65 32.10
CA VAL A 1004 -2.43 6.96 33.38
C VAL A 1004 -1.24 6.18 33.91
N PHE A 1005 -1.09 6.19 35.24
CA PHE A 1005 -0.14 5.36 35.99
C PHE A 1005 -0.91 4.47 36.97
N LYS A 1006 -0.70 3.15 36.90
CA LYS A 1006 -1.36 2.19 37.79
C LYS A 1006 -0.48 1.85 38.99
N TRP A 1007 -1.06 1.82 40.19
CA TRP A 1007 -0.38 1.37 41.39
C TRP A 1007 -0.22 -0.16 41.40
N ASN A 1008 1.02 -0.65 41.57
CA ASN A 1008 1.32 -2.09 41.60
C ASN A 1008 1.54 -2.68 43.00
N GLY A 1009 1.31 -1.89 44.06
CA GLY A 1009 1.57 -2.27 45.46
C GLY A 1009 2.92 -1.79 46.02
N THR A 1010 3.89 -1.44 45.17
CA THR A 1010 5.24 -0.97 45.57
C THR A 1010 5.67 0.35 44.91
N GLY A 1011 5.05 0.72 43.79
CA GLY A 1011 5.31 1.96 43.05
C GLY A 1011 4.25 2.20 41.97
N TRP A 1012 4.29 3.40 41.38
CA TRP A 1012 3.49 3.77 40.21
C TRP A 1012 4.18 3.30 38.94
N ASN A 1013 3.56 2.37 38.22
CA ASN A 1013 4.09 1.92 36.94
C ASN A 1013 3.38 2.63 35.80
N TYR A 1014 4.17 3.02 34.80
CA TYR A 1014 3.63 3.34 33.49
C TYR A 1014 3.00 2.06 32.93
N TRP A 1015 1.72 2.12 32.56
CA TRP A 1015 0.98 0.93 32.15
C TRP A 1015 1.32 0.47 30.71
N GLY A 1016 2.16 1.21 29.98
CA GLY A 1016 2.52 0.95 28.58
C GLY A 1016 4.03 0.95 28.30
N MET A 1017 4.75 -0.09 28.72
CA MET A 1017 6.02 -0.42 28.06
C MET A 1017 5.87 -1.45 26.93
N ASP A 1018 4.64 -1.69 26.46
CA ASP A 1018 4.39 -2.11 25.07
C ASP A 1018 3.03 -1.52 24.65
N PHE A 1019 3.12 -0.61 23.67
CA PHE A 1019 2.16 0.17 22.88
C PHE A 1019 0.62 0.09 23.13
N MET A 1020 -0.01 1.29 23.15
CA MET A 1020 -1.42 1.63 22.81
C MET A 1020 -2.54 1.80 23.88
N SER A 1021 -2.36 1.59 25.19
CA SER A 1021 -3.51 1.63 26.15
C SER A 1021 -3.35 2.46 27.44
N SER A 1022 -2.38 3.38 27.51
CA SER A 1022 -2.15 4.20 28.73
C SER A 1022 -2.43 5.69 28.57
N SER A 1023 -2.99 6.14 27.45
CA SER A 1023 -3.23 7.57 27.22
C SER A 1023 -4.37 7.87 26.23
N SER A 1024 -4.92 9.08 26.32
CA SER A 1024 -5.94 9.61 25.40
C SER A 1024 -5.73 11.10 25.19
N ALA A 1025 -5.87 11.58 23.95
CA ALA A 1025 -5.82 13.00 23.65
C ALA A 1025 -7.19 13.64 23.86
N SER A 1026 -7.23 14.88 24.37
CA SER A 1026 -8.48 15.64 24.47
C SER A 1026 -8.99 16.08 23.09
N GLY A 1027 -10.30 15.95 22.87
CA GLY A 1027 -10.98 16.37 21.65
C GLY A 1027 -11.21 17.89 21.56
N PRO A 1028 -11.87 18.36 20.49
CA PRO A 1028 -12.13 19.79 20.24
C PRO A 1028 -12.92 20.51 21.35
N ASP A 1029 -13.78 19.78 22.06
CA ASP A 1029 -14.55 20.25 23.21
C ASP A 1029 -13.80 20.10 24.54
N GLY A 1030 -12.51 19.74 24.49
CA GLY A 1030 -11.62 19.53 25.62
C GLY A 1030 -11.86 18.22 26.37
N THR A 1031 -12.84 17.40 25.96
CA THR A 1031 -13.12 16.13 26.64
C THR A 1031 -12.13 15.06 26.24
N TYR A 1032 -11.83 14.14 27.14
CA TYR A 1032 -11.00 12.97 26.85
C TYR A 1032 -11.57 11.75 27.57
N THR A 1033 -11.32 10.57 27.01
CA THR A 1033 -11.65 9.28 27.63
C THR A 1033 -10.49 8.30 27.46
N ILE A 1034 -10.00 7.77 28.56
CA ILE A 1034 -9.01 6.69 28.60
C ILE A 1034 -9.75 5.37 28.84
N ASP A 1035 -9.76 4.51 27.82
CA ASP A 1035 -10.42 3.21 27.80
C ASP A 1035 -9.45 2.05 28.12
N GLY A 1036 -9.94 0.80 28.10
CA GLY A 1036 -9.11 -0.40 28.31
C GLY A 1036 -8.63 -0.61 29.77
N LEU A 1037 -9.13 0.16 30.74
CA LEU A 1037 -8.61 0.13 32.11
C LEU A 1037 -9.18 -1.04 32.91
N SER A 1038 -8.32 -1.74 33.65
CA SER A 1038 -8.75 -2.72 34.65
C SER A 1038 -9.08 -2.05 35.99
N ALA A 1039 -9.83 -2.71 36.87
CA ALA A 1039 -10.05 -2.20 38.23
C ALA A 1039 -8.71 -1.96 38.96
N GLY A 1040 -8.59 -0.83 39.66
CA GLY A 1040 -7.34 -0.45 40.30
C GLY A 1040 -7.29 0.99 40.78
N THR A 1041 -6.11 1.38 41.29
CA THR A 1041 -5.83 2.76 41.67
C THR A 1041 -4.88 3.38 40.67
N TYR A 1042 -5.27 4.52 40.12
CA TYR A 1042 -4.60 5.23 39.04
C TYR A 1042 -4.25 6.66 39.44
N ARG A 1043 -3.29 7.25 38.73
CA ARG A 1043 -3.01 8.69 38.70
C ARG A 1043 -2.89 9.14 37.25
N VAL A 1044 -3.29 10.37 36.96
CA VAL A 1044 -3.29 10.92 35.60
C VAL A 1044 -2.39 12.13 35.49
N VAL A 1045 -1.65 12.23 34.39
CA VAL A 1045 -0.92 13.43 33.96
C VAL A 1045 -1.53 13.95 32.66
N PHE A 1046 -1.55 15.26 32.51
CA PHE A 1046 -2.00 15.98 31.33
C PHE A 1046 -0.82 16.74 30.74
N ALA A 1047 -0.47 16.45 29.49
CA ALA A 1047 0.71 17.02 28.86
C ALA A 1047 0.46 17.40 27.40
N ASP A 1048 0.86 18.63 27.03
CA ASP A 1048 0.99 19.04 25.63
C ASP A 1048 2.34 18.54 25.08
N ILE A 1049 2.36 17.26 24.71
CA ILE A 1049 3.57 16.56 24.25
C ILE A 1049 3.99 16.95 22.84
N ARG A 1050 3.06 17.47 22.00
CA ARG A 1050 3.33 17.81 20.59
C ARG A 1050 3.73 19.26 20.42
N ASN A 1051 2.94 20.19 20.99
CA ASN A 1051 3.10 21.63 20.73
C ASN A 1051 3.79 22.36 21.89
N HIS A 1052 3.88 21.73 23.05
CA HIS A 1052 4.50 22.28 24.25
C HIS A 1052 3.98 23.69 24.63
N ARG A 1053 2.71 24.00 24.34
CA ARG A 1053 2.07 25.30 24.62
C ARG A 1053 1.64 25.44 26.08
N TYR A 1054 1.52 24.32 26.80
CA TYR A 1054 1.03 24.26 28.16
C TYR A 1054 1.99 23.52 29.09
N VAL A 1055 1.99 23.88 30.38
CA VAL A 1055 2.78 23.21 31.41
C VAL A 1055 2.07 21.90 31.80
N PRO A 1056 2.77 20.75 31.84
CA PRO A 1056 2.17 19.51 32.28
C PRO A 1056 1.66 19.60 33.72
N GLU A 1057 0.51 18.98 33.99
CA GLU A 1057 -0.14 18.98 35.29
C GLU A 1057 -0.58 17.56 35.65
N PHE A 1058 -0.48 17.17 36.92
CA PHE A 1058 -1.05 15.92 37.41
C PHE A 1058 -2.40 16.19 38.08
N TYR A 1059 -3.30 15.20 38.03
CA TYR A 1059 -4.67 15.32 38.54
C TYR A 1059 -4.74 15.91 39.97
N ASP A 1060 -5.74 16.79 40.18
CA ASP A 1060 -5.98 17.63 41.37
C ASP A 1060 -4.92 18.74 41.59
N GLY A 1061 -4.37 19.30 40.50
CA GLY A 1061 -3.42 20.41 40.58
C GLY A 1061 -2.06 20.03 41.15
N ALA A 1062 -1.69 18.75 41.08
CA ALA A 1062 -0.47 18.25 41.67
C ALA A 1062 0.75 18.55 40.77
N PRO A 1063 1.87 19.00 41.36
CA PRO A 1063 3.09 19.34 40.60
C PRO A 1063 3.89 18.11 40.13
N ASP A 1064 3.61 16.92 40.66
CA ASP A 1064 4.33 15.69 40.32
C ASP A 1064 3.44 14.44 40.54
N LEU A 1065 3.89 13.31 39.95
CA LEU A 1065 3.20 12.03 40.03
C LEU A 1065 3.00 11.55 41.48
N GLU A 1066 3.94 11.84 42.38
CA GLU A 1066 3.91 11.36 43.77
C GLU A 1066 2.88 12.10 44.63
N SER A 1067 2.58 13.35 44.30
CA SER A 1067 1.59 14.19 45.00
C SER A 1067 0.20 14.22 44.36
N SER A 1068 0.03 13.61 43.19
CA SER A 1068 -1.26 13.50 42.50
C SER A 1068 -2.30 12.71 43.29
N ALA A 1069 -3.58 13.10 43.16
CA ALA A 1069 -4.68 12.43 43.82
C ALA A 1069 -4.95 11.05 43.21
N ASP A 1070 -5.21 10.07 44.08
CA ASP A 1070 -5.52 8.69 43.67
C ASP A 1070 -6.93 8.60 43.09
N ILE A 1071 -7.04 8.00 41.90
CA ILE A 1071 -8.30 7.71 41.20
C ILE A 1071 -8.59 6.23 41.37
N VAL A 1072 -9.65 5.88 42.11
CA VAL A 1072 -10.05 4.49 42.33
C VAL A 1072 -11.08 4.10 41.28
N VAL A 1073 -10.67 3.24 40.34
CA VAL A 1073 -11.51 2.72 39.27
C VAL A 1073 -12.01 1.34 39.67
N SER A 1074 -13.33 1.18 39.68
CA SER A 1074 -13.99 -0.14 39.87
C SER A 1074 -14.21 -0.80 38.52
N ALA A 1075 -14.29 -2.13 38.48
CA ALA A 1075 -14.56 -2.86 37.23
C ALA A 1075 -15.86 -2.39 36.58
N GLU A 1076 -15.87 -2.33 35.24
CA GLU A 1076 -17.04 -1.96 34.43
C GLU A 1076 -17.61 -0.56 34.76
N THR A 1077 -16.75 0.38 35.19
CA THR A 1077 -17.18 1.75 35.50
C THR A 1077 -16.46 2.81 34.70
N THR A 1078 -17.18 3.90 34.41
CA THR A 1078 -16.59 5.16 33.94
C THR A 1078 -16.43 6.10 35.14
N VAL A 1079 -15.19 6.47 35.45
CA VAL A 1079 -14.86 7.50 36.43
C VAL A 1079 -14.68 8.83 35.70
N GLY A 1080 -15.75 9.62 35.66
CA GLY A 1080 -15.76 10.95 35.06
C GLY A 1080 -15.35 12.09 36.02
N GLY A 1081 -15.15 13.29 35.47
CA GLY A 1081 -14.82 14.50 36.24
C GLY A 1081 -13.35 14.57 36.68
N ILE A 1082 -12.47 13.85 35.97
CA ILE A 1082 -11.03 13.93 36.14
C ILE A 1082 -10.52 15.09 35.28
N ASP A 1083 -10.80 16.32 35.71
CA ASP A 1083 -10.56 17.52 34.91
C ASP A 1083 -9.19 18.16 35.20
N ALA A 1084 -8.68 18.95 34.26
CA ALA A 1084 -7.46 19.75 34.42
C ALA A 1084 -7.59 21.15 33.78
N SER A 1085 -6.83 22.12 34.29
CA SER A 1085 -6.77 23.48 33.74
C SER A 1085 -5.31 23.90 33.57
N LEU A 1086 -4.80 23.70 32.35
CA LEU A 1086 -3.36 23.83 32.12
C LEU A 1086 -2.94 25.30 31.99
N ALA A 1087 -1.89 25.66 32.72
CA ALA A 1087 -1.24 26.95 32.58
C ALA A 1087 -0.47 27.04 31.25
N SER A 1088 -0.52 28.20 30.59
CA SER A 1088 0.28 28.45 29.39
C SER A 1088 1.77 28.35 29.71
N ARG A 1089 2.50 27.62 28.87
CA ARG A 1089 3.95 27.55 28.92
C ARG A 1089 4.51 28.84 28.33
N VAL A 1090 5.17 29.63 29.18
CA VAL A 1090 5.88 30.83 28.74
C VAL A 1090 7.34 30.45 28.49
N TRP A 1091 7.71 30.31 27.23
CA TRP A 1091 9.10 30.08 26.85
C TRP A 1091 9.92 31.36 27.06
N PRO A 1092 11.13 31.28 27.66
CA PRO A 1092 12.07 32.38 27.65
C PRO A 1092 12.49 32.70 26.20
N GLU A 1093 12.61 33.99 25.86
CA GLU A 1093 13.19 34.40 24.59
C GLU A 1093 14.67 33.97 24.52
N PRO A 1094 15.19 33.60 23.34
CA PRO A 1094 16.62 33.34 23.17
C PRO A 1094 17.45 34.53 23.65
N ALA A 1095 18.54 34.25 24.37
CA ALA A 1095 19.46 35.30 24.80
C ALA A 1095 20.04 36.03 23.58
N SER A 1096 19.73 37.32 23.46
CA SER A 1096 20.32 38.18 22.44
C SER A 1096 21.68 38.65 22.89
N ILE A 1097 22.74 38.21 22.21
CA ILE A 1097 24.10 38.70 22.47
C ILE A 1097 24.20 40.11 21.91
N ILE A 1098 24.34 41.09 22.81
CA ILE A 1098 24.39 42.52 22.45
C ILE A 1098 25.80 43.10 22.51
N GLY A 1099 26.78 42.35 23.03
CA GLY A 1099 28.18 42.76 22.99
C GLY A 1099 29.15 41.69 23.46
N ILE A 1100 30.37 41.74 22.94
CA ILE A 1100 31.53 41.02 23.45
C ILE A 1100 32.68 42.02 23.52
N SER A 1101 33.34 42.12 24.67
CA SER A 1101 34.48 43.03 24.83
C SER A 1101 35.54 42.46 25.76
N GLU A 1102 36.81 42.84 25.57
CA GLU A 1102 37.88 42.48 26.49
C GLU A 1102 37.77 43.33 27.77
N VAL A 1103 37.85 42.68 28.94
CA VAL A 1103 37.77 43.37 30.22
C VAL A 1103 39.00 44.27 30.38
N PRO A 1104 38.83 45.59 30.62
CA PRO A 1104 39.96 46.51 30.65
C PRO A 1104 40.97 46.19 31.76
N GLY A 1105 42.22 45.95 31.39
CA GLY A 1105 43.32 45.71 32.33
C GLY A 1105 43.57 44.25 32.69
N THR A 1106 42.83 43.31 32.11
CA THR A 1106 42.95 41.85 32.33
C THR A 1106 43.13 41.15 30.97
N PRO A 1107 44.38 40.83 30.58
CA PRO A 1107 44.65 40.21 29.28
C PRO A 1107 43.95 38.85 29.13
N ASN A 1108 43.23 38.68 28.02
CA ASN A 1108 42.49 37.46 27.65
C ASN A 1108 41.26 37.14 28.53
N GLU A 1109 40.77 38.09 29.31
CA GLU A 1109 39.48 37.99 29.99
C GLU A 1109 38.44 38.80 29.22
N TRP A 1110 37.34 38.14 28.85
CA TRP A 1110 36.31 38.72 28.01
C TRP A 1110 35.00 38.79 28.75
N GLU A 1111 34.20 39.76 28.36
CA GLU A 1111 32.88 40.02 28.87
C GLU A 1111 31.86 39.85 27.74
N LEU A 1112 30.96 38.88 27.93
CA LEU A 1112 29.79 38.64 27.09
C LEU A 1112 28.60 39.39 27.69
N ILE A 1113 28.01 40.29 26.91
CA ILE A 1113 26.84 41.07 27.30
C ILE A 1113 25.64 40.54 26.52
N PHE A 1114 24.59 40.16 27.21
CA PHE A 1114 23.38 39.61 26.61
C PHE A 1114 22.12 40.17 27.27
N THR A 1115 21.01 40.11 26.56
CA THR A 1115 19.67 40.35 27.11
C THR A 1115 18.84 39.09 26.92
N GLY A 1116 18.05 38.73 27.92
CA GLY A 1116 17.13 37.59 27.86
C GLY A 1116 15.90 37.86 28.71
N THR A 1117 14.99 36.89 28.79
CA THR A 1117 13.80 36.97 29.65
C THR A 1117 14.23 37.04 31.11
N ALA A 1118 13.76 38.07 31.82
CA ALA A 1118 14.08 38.24 33.24
C ALA A 1118 13.54 37.07 34.07
N GLY A 1119 14.38 36.50 34.93
CA GLY A 1119 14.09 35.35 35.77
C GLY A 1119 14.45 33.99 35.15
N ALA A 1120 14.65 33.91 33.83
CA ALA A 1120 15.00 32.66 33.14
C ALA A 1120 16.46 32.26 33.36
N GLU A 1121 16.76 30.96 33.33
CA GLU A 1121 18.12 30.42 33.40
C GLU A 1121 18.66 30.10 32.00
N TYR A 1122 19.88 30.55 31.71
CA TYR A 1122 20.58 30.26 30.46
C TYR A 1122 21.85 29.46 30.74
N LEU A 1123 22.10 28.44 29.93
CA LEU A 1123 23.30 27.60 29.99
C LEU A 1123 24.37 28.13 29.03
N LEU A 1124 25.54 28.50 29.58
CA LEU A 1124 26.72 28.78 28.77
C LEU A 1124 27.43 27.48 28.41
N GLN A 1125 27.78 27.32 27.14
CA GLN A 1125 28.65 26.25 26.67
C GLN A 1125 29.87 26.80 25.91
N GLU A 1126 30.97 26.05 25.95
CA GLU A 1126 32.19 26.38 25.22
C GLU A 1126 32.70 25.23 24.34
N ALA A 1127 33.32 25.57 23.21
CA ALA A 1127 33.94 24.63 22.30
C ALA A 1127 35.24 25.18 21.69
N ALA A 1128 36.15 24.28 21.30
CA ALA A 1128 37.39 24.65 20.63
C ALA A 1128 37.20 25.05 19.15
N SER A 1129 36.12 24.59 18.52
CA SER A 1129 35.65 24.98 17.18
C SER A 1129 34.14 24.78 17.07
N THR A 1130 33.50 25.33 16.04
CA THR A 1130 32.07 25.12 15.77
C THR A 1130 31.70 23.66 15.43
N ALA A 1131 32.69 22.84 15.07
CA ALA A 1131 32.53 21.42 14.74
C ALA A 1131 32.97 20.47 15.88
N ALA A 1132 33.46 21.00 17.01
CA ALA A 1132 33.86 20.21 18.17
C ALA A 1132 32.69 20.05 19.17
N PRO A 1133 32.69 18.98 20.01
CA PRO A 1133 31.68 18.81 21.05
C PRO A 1133 31.64 20.00 22.02
N TRP A 1134 30.44 20.50 22.28
CA TRP A 1134 30.22 21.61 23.21
C TRP A 1134 30.23 21.10 24.65
N THR A 1135 30.93 21.82 25.53
CA THR A 1135 31.01 21.47 26.95
C THR A 1135 30.24 22.51 27.78
N SER A 1136 29.39 22.04 28.68
CA SER A 1136 28.64 22.90 29.61
C SER A 1136 29.55 23.58 30.62
N VAL A 1137 29.45 24.90 30.72
CA VAL A 1137 30.32 25.75 31.55
C VAL A 1137 29.60 26.21 32.82
N GLY A 1138 28.30 26.54 32.74
CA GLY A 1138 27.50 26.95 33.89
C GLY A 1138 26.17 27.59 33.54
N LEU A 1139 25.27 27.65 34.53
CA LEU A 1139 23.95 28.26 34.43
C LEU A 1139 23.95 29.71 34.96
N PHE A 1140 23.16 30.56 34.33
CA PHE A 1140 23.06 31.98 34.64
C PHE A 1140 21.60 32.43 34.66
N GLN A 1141 21.16 32.94 35.81
CA GLN A 1141 19.84 33.55 35.94
C GLN A 1141 19.87 34.97 35.36
N CYS A 1142 18.96 35.26 34.45
CA CYS A 1142 18.90 36.52 33.73
C CYS A 1142 18.13 37.58 34.54
N GLU A 1143 18.73 38.74 34.76
CA GLU A 1143 18.08 39.89 35.39
C GLU A 1143 17.44 40.83 34.34
N PRO A 1144 16.49 41.70 34.70
CA PRO A 1144 15.94 42.68 33.77
C PRO A 1144 17.03 43.61 33.18
N GLY A 1145 17.16 43.62 31.84
CA GLY A 1145 18.12 44.47 31.12
C GLY A 1145 19.36 43.72 30.64
N ALA A 1146 20.48 44.45 30.49
CA ALA A 1146 21.73 43.86 30.03
C ALA A 1146 22.42 43.07 31.15
N ASN A 1147 22.71 41.81 30.86
CA ASN A 1147 23.39 40.85 31.73
C ASN A 1147 24.80 40.58 31.21
N THR A 1148 25.67 40.13 32.10
CA THR A 1148 27.10 40.11 31.84
C THR A 1148 27.75 38.83 32.36
N ILE A 1149 28.48 38.12 31.50
CA ILE A 1149 29.27 36.93 31.85
C ILE A 1149 30.73 37.19 31.52
N GLN A 1150 31.60 37.03 32.51
CA GLN A 1150 33.05 37.17 32.34
C GLN A 1150 33.72 35.80 32.23
N ARG A 1151 34.63 35.64 31.27
CA ARG A 1151 35.33 34.38 31.02
C ARG A 1151 36.77 34.60 30.56
N GLN A 1152 37.69 33.84 31.15
CA GLN A 1152 39.06 33.74 30.65
C GLN A 1152 39.12 32.80 29.44
N SER A 1153 39.72 33.27 28.35
CA SER A 1153 40.03 32.45 27.19
C SER A 1153 41.54 32.23 27.10
N SER A 1154 41.98 30.98 27.03
CA SER A 1154 43.40 30.64 26.87
C SER A 1154 43.83 30.49 25.40
N SER A 1155 42.92 30.68 24.44
CA SER A 1155 43.12 30.45 23.00
C SER A 1155 42.60 31.63 22.16
N PRO A 1156 43.24 31.98 21.03
CA PRO A 1156 42.75 33.02 20.13
C PRO A 1156 41.43 32.67 19.40
N ALA A 1157 40.99 31.41 19.44
CA ALA A 1157 39.66 30.99 18.97
C ALA A 1157 39.06 30.01 19.99
N GLN A 1158 38.07 30.48 20.74
CA GLN A 1158 37.21 29.69 21.63
C GLN A 1158 35.79 30.17 21.39
N PHE A 1159 34.86 29.25 21.18
CA PHE A 1159 33.48 29.56 20.81
C PHE A 1159 32.58 29.41 22.02
N TRP A 1160 31.65 30.35 22.18
CA TRP A 1160 30.66 30.35 23.26
C TRP A 1160 29.25 30.41 22.69
N ARG A 1161 28.33 29.70 23.34
CA ARG A 1161 26.89 29.84 23.08
C ARG A 1161 26.12 29.87 24.39
N LEU A 1162 25.02 30.61 24.40
CA LEU A 1162 24.03 30.61 25.48
C LEU A 1162 22.78 29.88 24.97
N LEU A 1163 22.38 28.85 25.68
CA LEU A 1163 21.17 28.09 25.42
C LEU A 1163 20.13 28.40 26.50
N ILE A 1164 18.86 28.40 26.15
CA ILE A 1164 17.78 28.38 27.14
C ILE A 1164 17.87 27.04 27.88
N ASN A 1165 17.85 27.06 29.22
CA ASN A 1165 17.72 25.83 30.00
C ASN A 1165 16.21 25.48 30.06
N PRO A 1166 15.73 24.40 29.41
CA PRO A 1166 14.30 24.13 29.21
C PRO A 1166 13.50 23.86 30.49
#